data_AF-A0A8H6NRH8-F1
#
_entry.id   AF-A0A8H6NRH8-F1
#
_cell.length_a   1.000
_cell.length_b   1.000
_cell.length_c   1.000
_cell.angle_alpha   90.00
_cell.angle_beta   90.00
_cell.angle_gamma   90.00
#
_symmetry.space_group_name_H-M   'P 1'
#
loop_
_entity.id
_entity.type
_entity.pdbx_description
1 polymer ?
#
loop_
_entity_poly.entity_id
_entity_poly.type
_entity_poly.pdbx_seq_one_letter_code
_entity_poly.pdbx_strand_id
1 'polypeptide(L)'
;MDTLISAVNQSAQKLDTKARSGQDALVVLASRKYASWLQDSQFMSALLEPFSGGSSTGESSGELNVLAAAVDGLHPLHPFGGIPHGFSFYHGSRDVILPNLWRDNQPKVQRDSKSQAAIKVHLNSMNQTPSTTGCTLPLANTIFQNGLQSTLLASRWRRSGAESPLELTHIAMQQSQDLVFSVGSTASATTLEAPLVPITAPRKILAGLGNIISQIEVDGKPTPASKELEIAVTKLFDRRTKEGHEFPPGPVGVWAVVVPPATTQVRDIELLQEWSNRIDKNSTAEDEWKLVLETRSLVQEFLGNGTMLYRILSGGGGWGKKQGLLSLDPETKYSPSEEDDLDSFIQSFSSQHDGSVLGGVVAPGSYVQYLVSPPAGAKPAVVVAEGPSTSIAFGTSEAALGEAVDSTKGPSDWEFVPGHFGAVTSHGLFVAVTPSKVGVISIGDMGVGIAKLLIAKGFQVVTNCKGRSEDTLQRARDANVELLDSDADLASQCGVILSVVPPRDAEATAQRIVDGLAGTSRPVPLYFVDMNAVAPSTCKSIASRFERSRSPAVFVDASIIGAPPRLKSAPNAGTNVSSAPQSDGDDDWLVPGMPMSGPHKLADYPGGEDGLGAKVSAVLGGRHISPEVGAASGLKMCYASMSKGFTALATQAFTSAHRMGVLDELRGEMAARLPKYLEFAERGVVMMPPKAYRWVREMEEISKTHVEEGGFGPEMFLGAAGVYKAVAEDSPLGDEKIGKRKRGTTLEDVAAAMTEGFERKKKKTD
;
A
#
# COMPACT_ATOMS: atom_id res chain seq x y z
N MET A 1 -21.33 29.43 -23.33
CA MET A 1 -20.49 28.33 -23.87
C MET A 1 -19.37 28.88 -24.72
N ASP A 2 -19.65 29.69 -25.75
CA ASP A 2 -18.63 30.22 -26.67
C ASP A 2 -17.50 31.02 -26.01
N THR A 3 -17.81 31.83 -25.00
CA THR A 3 -16.79 32.58 -24.24
C THR A 3 -15.83 31.67 -23.48
N LEU A 4 -16.31 30.53 -22.95
CA LEU A 4 -15.47 29.52 -22.30
C LEU A 4 -14.60 28.80 -23.33
N ILE A 5 -15.19 28.35 -24.43
CA ILE A 5 -14.47 27.65 -25.51
C ILE A 5 -13.33 28.54 -26.02
N SER A 6 -13.61 29.82 -26.25
CA SER A 6 -12.58 30.79 -26.64
C SER A 6 -11.48 30.92 -25.59
N ALA A 7 -11.83 31.02 -24.31
CA ALA A 7 -10.85 31.11 -23.21
C ALA A 7 -9.99 29.84 -23.10
N VAL A 8 -10.58 28.65 -23.22
CA VAL A 8 -9.87 27.36 -23.19
C VAL A 8 -8.94 27.23 -24.41
N ASN A 9 -9.40 27.58 -25.61
CA ASN A 9 -8.59 27.54 -26.82
C ASN A 9 -7.37 28.47 -26.72
N GLN A 10 -7.58 29.72 -26.29
CA GLN A 10 -6.50 30.69 -26.11
C GLN A 10 -5.50 30.26 -25.02
N SER A 11 -5.99 29.64 -23.95
CA SER A 11 -5.15 29.24 -22.83
C SER A 11 -4.38 27.96 -23.10
N ALA A 12 -5.00 27.00 -23.79
CA ALA A 12 -4.35 25.77 -24.21
C ALA A 12 -3.17 26.07 -25.15
N GLN A 13 -3.30 27.04 -26.07
CA GLN A 13 -2.20 27.48 -26.95
C GLN A 13 -0.96 27.99 -26.20
N LYS A 14 -1.11 28.43 -24.94
CA LYS A 14 0.00 28.89 -24.08
C LYS A 14 0.75 27.74 -23.40
N LEU A 15 0.23 26.52 -23.43
CA LEU A 15 0.87 25.33 -22.87
C LEU A 15 1.89 24.76 -23.87
N ASP A 16 3.07 24.35 -23.38
CA ASP A 16 4.19 23.86 -24.21
C ASP A 16 3.77 22.72 -25.16
N THR A 17 3.94 22.92 -26.46
CA THR A 17 3.55 21.98 -27.51
C THR A 17 4.43 20.73 -27.54
N LYS A 18 5.67 20.78 -27.03
CA LYS A 18 6.54 19.59 -26.90
C LYS A 18 6.07 18.63 -25.80
N ALA A 19 5.39 19.14 -24.77
CA ALA A 19 4.89 18.34 -23.65
C ALA A 19 3.66 17.47 -24.01
N ARG A 20 3.06 17.68 -25.18
CA ARG A 20 1.81 17.01 -25.61
C ARG A 20 2.01 15.71 -26.39
N SER A 21 3.25 15.35 -26.72
CA SER A 21 3.54 14.11 -27.44
C SER A 21 3.24 12.90 -26.55
N GLY A 22 2.37 11.98 -27.01
CA GLY A 22 1.99 10.77 -26.27
C GLY A 22 0.92 10.96 -25.18
N GLN A 23 0.28 12.14 -25.08
CA GLN A 23 -0.85 12.36 -24.19
C GLN A 23 -2.16 12.06 -24.93
N ASP A 24 -2.88 11.03 -24.50
CA ASP A 24 -4.12 10.52 -25.10
C ASP A 24 -5.30 10.49 -24.11
N ALA A 25 -5.16 11.16 -22.97
CA ALA A 25 -6.18 11.24 -21.93
C ALA A 25 -6.36 12.63 -21.31
N LEU A 26 -7.61 13.02 -21.05
CA LEU A 26 -7.99 14.26 -20.39
C LEU A 26 -8.99 14.01 -19.24
N VAL A 27 -8.73 14.59 -18.08
CA VAL A 27 -9.70 14.69 -16.98
C VAL A 27 -10.32 16.09 -16.98
N VAL A 28 -11.64 16.17 -16.94
CA VAL A 28 -12.42 17.41 -16.90
C VAL A 28 -13.28 17.41 -15.64
N LEU A 29 -12.96 18.29 -14.68
CA LEU A 29 -13.81 18.54 -13.51
C LEU A 29 -14.58 19.82 -13.73
N ALA A 30 -15.91 19.77 -13.63
CA ALA A 30 -16.77 20.93 -13.78
C ALA A 30 -17.57 21.17 -12.51
N SER A 31 -17.68 22.42 -12.07
CA SER A 31 -18.55 22.76 -10.94
C SER A 31 -20.00 22.38 -11.20
N ARG A 32 -20.75 22.04 -10.15
CA ARG A 32 -22.12 21.49 -10.19
C ARG A 32 -23.03 22.19 -11.20
N LYS A 33 -23.00 23.53 -11.27
CA LYS A 33 -23.82 24.34 -12.19
C LYS A 33 -23.58 24.09 -13.70
N TYR A 34 -22.45 23.48 -14.06
CA TYR A 34 -22.08 23.13 -15.43
C TYR A 34 -22.27 21.62 -15.75
N ALA A 35 -22.88 20.85 -14.85
CA ALA A 35 -23.00 19.40 -15.00
C ALA A 35 -23.80 18.96 -16.25
N SER A 36 -24.76 19.77 -16.71
CA SER A 36 -25.49 19.49 -17.95
C SER A 36 -24.62 19.65 -19.20
N TRP A 37 -23.61 20.53 -19.16
CA TRP A 37 -22.72 20.77 -20.30
C TRP A 37 -21.82 19.56 -20.59
N LEU A 38 -21.47 18.77 -19.56
CA LEU A 38 -20.68 17.54 -19.73
C LEU A 38 -21.38 16.46 -20.57
N GLN A 39 -22.71 16.54 -20.72
CA GLN A 39 -23.50 15.61 -21.54
C GLN A 39 -23.75 16.13 -22.96
N ASP A 40 -23.48 17.41 -23.23
CA ASP A 40 -23.65 18.01 -24.54
C ASP A 40 -22.45 17.65 -25.43
N SER A 41 -22.67 16.76 -26.38
CA SER A 41 -21.62 16.28 -27.27
C SER A 41 -21.05 17.37 -28.19
N GLN A 42 -21.85 18.36 -28.58
CA GLN A 42 -21.38 19.46 -29.43
C GLN A 42 -20.47 20.40 -28.63
N PHE A 43 -20.90 20.74 -27.41
CA PHE A 43 -20.08 21.53 -26.49
C PHE A 43 -18.78 20.80 -26.14
N MET A 44 -18.85 19.52 -25.77
CA MET A 44 -17.67 18.73 -25.42
C MET A 44 -16.72 18.56 -26.61
N SER A 45 -17.24 18.31 -27.82
CA SER A 45 -16.41 18.30 -29.03
C SER A 45 -15.59 19.58 -29.19
N ALA A 46 -16.23 20.75 -29.04
CA ALA A 46 -15.55 22.04 -29.14
C ALA A 46 -14.60 22.34 -27.97
N LEU A 47 -14.93 21.89 -26.76
CA LEU A 47 -14.11 22.08 -25.55
C LEU A 47 -12.82 21.25 -25.59
N LEU A 48 -12.89 20.04 -26.14
CA LEU A 48 -11.80 19.07 -26.19
C LEU A 48 -10.81 19.31 -27.34
N GLU A 49 -11.22 20.10 -28.34
CA GLU A 49 -10.47 20.39 -29.55
C GLU A 49 -8.98 20.76 -29.30
N PRO A 50 -8.62 21.59 -28.30
CA PRO A 50 -7.23 21.94 -28.05
C PRO A 50 -6.36 20.81 -27.51
N PHE A 51 -6.95 19.72 -27.04
CA PHE A 51 -6.26 18.60 -26.39
C PHE A 51 -6.07 17.40 -27.31
N SER A 52 -6.83 17.32 -28.42
CA SER A 52 -6.59 16.30 -29.44
C SER A 52 -5.31 16.61 -30.23
N GLY A 53 -4.19 15.98 -29.87
CA GLY A 53 -2.93 16.12 -30.58
C GLY A 53 -3.01 15.59 -32.02
N GLY A 54 -2.65 16.42 -33.00
CA GLY A 54 -2.28 15.97 -34.34
C GLY A 54 -0.76 15.80 -34.42
N SER A 55 -0.27 14.63 -34.86
CA SER A 55 1.14 14.51 -35.23
C SER A 55 1.41 15.41 -36.44
N SER A 56 2.53 16.13 -36.44
CA SER A 56 3.00 16.87 -37.62
C SER A 56 3.50 15.95 -38.74
N THR A 57 3.31 14.64 -38.61
CA THR A 57 3.90 13.59 -39.44
C THR A 57 2.85 12.55 -39.86
N GLY A 58 1.69 12.98 -40.36
CA GLY A 58 0.83 12.19 -41.27
C GLY A 58 0.34 10.79 -40.86
N GLU A 59 0.72 10.26 -39.70
CA GLU A 59 0.43 8.90 -39.26
C GLU A 59 -0.36 8.91 -37.94
N SER A 60 -1.55 8.29 -38.03
CA SER A 60 -2.56 7.99 -37.01
C SER A 60 -3.41 9.13 -36.45
N SER A 61 -4.72 9.01 -36.67
CA SER A 61 -5.79 9.70 -35.96
C SER A 61 -5.83 9.25 -34.50
N GLY A 62 -5.19 10.04 -33.61
CA GLY A 62 -5.18 9.76 -32.18
C GLY A 62 -6.60 9.75 -31.58
N GLU A 63 -6.90 8.73 -30.78
CA GLU A 63 -8.10 8.66 -29.96
C GLU A 63 -7.86 9.39 -28.64
N LEU A 64 -8.78 10.28 -28.23
CA LEU A 64 -8.72 11.00 -26.96
C LEU A 64 -9.69 10.37 -25.96
N ASN A 65 -9.15 9.95 -24.82
CA ASN A 65 -9.91 9.36 -23.72
C ASN A 65 -10.24 10.44 -22.69
N VAL A 66 -11.51 10.63 -22.38
CA VAL A 66 -11.94 11.73 -21.51
C VAL A 66 -12.71 11.19 -20.31
N LEU A 67 -12.27 11.56 -19.11
CA LEU A 67 -13.05 11.41 -17.89
C LEU A 67 -13.65 12.77 -17.51
N ALA A 68 -14.96 12.91 -17.59
CA ALA A 68 -15.69 14.12 -17.22
C ALA A 68 -16.48 13.91 -15.92
N ALA A 69 -16.34 14.81 -14.95
CA ALA A 69 -16.98 14.69 -13.65
C ALA A 69 -17.56 16.02 -13.16
N ALA A 70 -18.73 15.97 -12.53
CA ALA A 70 -19.30 17.13 -11.84
C ALA A 70 -18.89 17.15 -10.36
N VAL A 71 -18.34 18.27 -9.89
CA VAL A 71 -17.82 18.48 -8.53
C VAL A 71 -18.51 19.68 -7.87
N ASP A 72 -18.46 19.80 -6.54
CA ASP A 72 -19.20 20.86 -5.84
C ASP A 72 -18.60 22.25 -6.07
N GLY A 73 -17.29 22.29 -6.27
CA GLY A 73 -16.54 23.46 -6.69
C GLY A 73 -15.14 23.06 -7.10
N LEU A 74 -14.35 24.01 -7.56
CA LEU A 74 -12.93 23.79 -7.82
C LEU A 74 -12.12 24.07 -6.55
N HIS A 75 -10.93 23.48 -6.44
CA HIS A 75 -10.04 23.83 -5.33
C HIS A 75 -9.51 25.27 -5.50
N PRO A 76 -9.38 26.06 -4.43
CA PRO A 76 -8.71 27.37 -4.50
C PRO A 76 -7.19 27.23 -4.76
N LEU A 77 -6.55 28.27 -5.28
CA LEU A 77 -5.10 28.29 -5.50
C LEU A 77 -4.25 28.03 -4.25
N HIS A 78 -4.80 28.36 -3.08
CA HIS A 78 -4.18 28.16 -1.78
C HIS A 78 -5.17 27.51 -0.82
N PRO A 79 -4.69 26.69 0.13
CA PRO A 79 -5.52 26.11 1.18
C PRO A 79 -6.39 27.14 1.91
N PHE A 80 -7.60 26.72 2.28
CA PHE A 80 -8.59 27.54 2.99
C PHE A 80 -9.11 28.76 2.21
N GLY A 81 -8.76 28.93 0.93
CA GLY A 81 -9.28 30.02 0.09
C GLY A 81 -10.78 29.90 -0.23
N GLY A 82 -11.35 30.97 -0.83
CA GLY A 82 -12.72 30.92 -1.34
C GLY A 82 -12.84 29.95 -2.52
N ILE A 83 -13.93 29.18 -2.60
CA ILE A 83 -14.11 28.11 -3.57
C ILE A 83 -14.50 28.70 -4.95
N PRO A 84 -13.64 28.59 -5.98
CA PRO A 84 -14.01 29.02 -7.33
C PRO A 84 -14.99 28.05 -8.01
N HIS A 85 -15.77 28.57 -8.96
CA HIS A 85 -16.65 27.77 -9.82
C HIS A 85 -16.21 27.87 -11.28
N GLY A 86 -16.04 26.73 -11.95
CA GLY A 86 -15.52 26.69 -13.32
C GLY A 86 -15.23 25.27 -13.81
N PHE A 87 -14.18 25.16 -14.63
CA PHE A 87 -13.64 23.90 -15.15
C PHE A 87 -12.17 23.73 -14.74
N SER A 88 -11.75 22.51 -14.45
CA SER A 88 -10.37 22.12 -14.18
C SER A 88 -9.96 20.97 -15.10
N PHE A 89 -8.78 21.07 -15.72
CA PHE A 89 -8.32 20.17 -16.77
C PHE A 89 -6.97 19.53 -16.39
N TYR A 90 -6.86 18.22 -16.56
CA TYR A 90 -5.60 17.49 -16.41
C TYR A 90 -5.35 16.58 -17.61
N HIS A 91 -4.26 16.83 -18.34
CA HIS A 91 -3.93 16.12 -19.59
C HIS A 91 -2.69 15.23 -19.40
N GLY A 92 -2.75 13.99 -19.88
CA GLY A 92 -1.68 13.01 -19.69
C GLY A 92 -1.87 11.75 -20.52
N SER A 93 -1.05 10.73 -20.25
CA SER A 93 -1.19 9.40 -20.88
C SER A 93 -2.26 8.58 -20.15
N ARG A 94 -3.19 7.97 -20.89
CA ARG A 94 -4.29 7.15 -20.36
C ARG A 94 -3.77 6.05 -19.43
N ASP A 95 -2.72 5.35 -19.83
CA ASP A 95 -2.16 4.24 -19.05
C ASP A 95 -1.60 4.69 -17.70
N VAL A 96 -1.18 5.96 -17.61
CA VAL A 96 -0.67 6.57 -16.39
C VAL A 96 -1.82 7.16 -15.58
N ILE A 97 -2.57 8.12 -16.14
CA ILE A 97 -3.45 9.00 -15.36
C ILE A 97 -4.87 8.45 -15.19
N LEU A 98 -5.28 7.50 -16.04
CA LEU A 98 -6.61 6.86 -16.04
C LEU A 98 -6.46 5.34 -16.12
N PRO A 99 -5.77 4.70 -15.15
CA PRO A 99 -5.61 3.26 -15.15
C PRO A 99 -7.00 2.60 -15.15
N ASN A 100 -7.13 1.53 -15.93
CA ASN A 100 -8.32 0.68 -15.96
C ASN A 100 -9.62 1.33 -16.45
N LEU A 101 -9.57 2.52 -17.05
CA LEU A 101 -10.74 3.28 -17.55
C LEU A 101 -11.75 2.44 -18.35
N TRP A 102 -11.27 1.43 -19.10
CA TRP A 102 -12.05 0.62 -20.03
C TRP A 102 -12.02 -0.90 -19.76
N ARG A 103 -11.78 -1.38 -18.53
CA ARG A 103 -11.74 -2.84 -18.29
C ARG A 103 -13.10 -3.52 -18.58
N ASP A 104 -13.09 -4.48 -19.50
CA ASP A 104 -14.28 -5.25 -19.94
C ASP A 104 -14.85 -6.25 -18.90
N ASN A 105 -14.16 -6.45 -17.77
CA ASN A 105 -14.44 -7.52 -16.80
C ASN A 105 -14.86 -7.05 -15.40
N GLN A 106 -15.38 -5.83 -15.24
CA GLN A 106 -16.01 -5.50 -13.95
C GLN A 106 -17.30 -6.34 -13.79
N PRO A 107 -17.51 -7.01 -12.63
CA PRO A 107 -18.82 -7.54 -12.33
C PRO A 107 -19.82 -6.39 -12.46
N LYS A 108 -20.93 -6.61 -13.15
CA LYS A 108 -22.03 -5.64 -13.20
C LYS A 108 -22.52 -5.44 -11.76
N VAL A 109 -21.95 -4.47 -11.06
CA VAL A 109 -22.48 -4.02 -9.77
C VAL A 109 -23.90 -3.57 -10.08
N GLN A 110 -24.86 -4.26 -9.46
CA GLN A 110 -26.26 -3.95 -9.62
C GLN A 110 -26.42 -2.49 -9.20
N ARG A 111 -26.88 -1.64 -10.14
CA ARG A 111 -27.02 -0.20 -9.87
C ARG A 111 -27.96 -0.03 -8.70
N ASP A 112 -27.43 0.31 -7.54
CA ASP A 112 -28.25 0.90 -6.51
C ASP A 112 -28.58 2.32 -6.94
N SER A 113 -29.88 2.62 -7.00
CA SER A 113 -30.42 3.90 -7.50
C SER A 113 -30.01 5.11 -6.65
N LYS A 114 -29.32 4.89 -5.52
CA LYS A 114 -28.86 5.90 -4.57
C LYS A 114 -27.33 6.11 -4.51
N SER A 115 -26.52 5.31 -5.21
CA SER A 115 -25.06 5.41 -5.18
C SER A 115 -24.56 6.73 -5.78
N GLN A 116 -23.80 7.51 -5.00
CA GLN A 116 -23.08 8.67 -5.49
C GLN A 116 -21.78 8.18 -6.17
N ALA A 117 -21.43 8.73 -7.33
CA ALA A 117 -20.17 8.40 -8.00
C ALA A 117 -18.98 9.10 -7.31
N ALA A 118 -17.79 8.53 -7.42
CA ALA A 118 -16.58 9.08 -6.81
C ALA A 118 -15.35 9.02 -7.70
N ILE A 119 -14.36 9.85 -7.39
CA ILE A 119 -13.03 9.77 -7.95
C ILE A 119 -12.05 9.36 -6.86
N LYS A 120 -11.16 8.41 -7.16
CA LYS A 120 -10.10 7.95 -6.26
C LYS A 120 -8.77 8.50 -6.72
N VAL A 121 -8.23 9.46 -5.99
CA VAL A 121 -6.98 10.14 -6.31
C VAL A 121 -5.84 9.45 -5.60
N HIS A 122 -4.78 9.11 -6.34
CA HIS A 122 -3.53 8.59 -5.82
C HIS A 122 -2.42 9.62 -6.06
N LEU A 123 -1.87 10.17 -4.98
CA LEU A 123 -0.75 11.11 -5.03
C LEU A 123 0.54 10.36 -4.70
N ASN A 124 1.38 10.16 -5.72
CA ASN A 124 2.65 9.47 -5.56
C ASN A 124 3.79 10.48 -5.36
N SER A 125 4.49 10.42 -4.22
CA SER A 125 5.76 11.15 -4.04
C SER A 125 6.91 10.34 -4.63
N MET A 126 7.75 10.98 -5.45
CA MET A 126 8.92 10.34 -6.05
C MET A 126 10.12 10.22 -5.09
N ASN A 127 10.21 11.03 -4.03
CA ASN A 127 11.48 11.24 -3.31
C ASN A 127 11.46 11.08 -1.78
N GLN A 128 10.32 10.82 -1.14
CA GLN A 128 10.28 10.54 0.31
C GLN A 128 9.25 9.47 0.60
N THR A 129 9.71 8.37 1.21
CA THR A 129 8.98 7.21 1.76
C THR A 129 7.79 6.68 0.92
N PRO A 130 7.68 5.36 0.67
CA PRO A 130 6.62 4.80 -0.18
C PRO A 130 5.22 4.77 0.48
N SER A 131 4.82 5.83 1.20
CA SER A 131 3.45 6.04 1.64
C SER A 131 2.68 6.72 0.50
N THR A 132 1.77 5.99 -0.13
CA THR A 132 0.81 6.61 -1.06
C THR A 132 -0.30 7.20 -0.21
N THR A 133 -0.46 8.52 -0.25
CA THR A 133 -1.66 9.15 0.29
C THR A 133 -2.69 9.16 -0.84
N GLY A 134 -3.73 8.36 -0.67
CA GLY A 134 -4.89 8.36 -1.55
C GLY A 134 -6.03 9.13 -0.91
N CYS A 135 -6.89 9.74 -1.72
CA CYS A 135 -8.16 10.25 -1.26
C CYS A 135 -9.30 9.89 -2.21
N THR A 136 -10.47 9.60 -1.64
CA THR A 136 -11.70 9.41 -2.41
C THR A 136 -12.55 10.67 -2.29
N LEU A 137 -12.92 11.23 -3.44
CA LEU A 137 -13.73 12.43 -3.59
C LEU A 137 -15.11 12.02 -4.16
N PRO A 138 -16.16 11.94 -3.33
CA PRO A 138 -17.54 11.83 -3.81
C PRO A 138 -17.90 13.04 -4.65
N LEU A 139 -18.51 12.79 -5.80
CA LEU A 139 -18.86 13.80 -6.80
C LEU A 139 -20.14 14.53 -6.45
N ALA A 140 -20.35 15.71 -7.02
CA ALA A 140 -21.54 16.52 -6.71
C ALA A 140 -22.85 15.76 -6.95
N ASN A 141 -23.85 16.04 -6.09
CA ASN A 141 -25.22 15.66 -6.43
C ASN A 141 -25.70 16.54 -7.59
N THR A 142 -26.05 15.93 -8.72
CA THR A 142 -26.42 16.62 -9.96
C THR A 142 -27.89 16.44 -10.37
N ILE A 143 -28.73 15.89 -9.49
CA ILE A 143 -30.09 15.47 -9.87
C ILE A 143 -30.92 16.63 -10.41
N PHE A 144 -30.72 17.82 -9.85
CA PHE A 144 -31.43 19.04 -10.26
C PHE A 144 -30.80 19.74 -11.47
N GLN A 145 -29.57 19.38 -11.86
CA GLN A 145 -28.87 19.99 -13.00
C GLN A 145 -29.07 19.19 -14.28
N ASN A 146 -29.09 17.86 -14.20
CA ASN A 146 -29.15 17.02 -15.38
C ASN A 146 -29.89 15.68 -15.18
N GLY A 147 -30.62 15.52 -14.08
CA GLY A 147 -31.40 14.31 -13.78
C GLY A 147 -30.59 13.10 -13.29
N LEU A 148 -29.27 13.22 -13.18
CA LEU A 148 -28.40 12.16 -12.65
C LEU A 148 -28.05 12.45 -11.19
N GLN A 149 -28.13 11.45 -10.31
CA GLN A 149 -27.71 11.57 -8.91
C GLN A 149 -26.29 12.13 -8.81
N SER A 150 -25.38 11.66 -9.66
CA SER A 150 -24.02 12.19 -9.82
C SER A 150 -23.55 12.01 -11.26
N THR A 151 -22.67 12.89 -11.74
CA THR A 151 -22.16 12.84 -13.11
C THR A 151 -20.69 12.43 -13.15
N LEU A 152 -20.42 11.21 -13.64
CA LEU A 152 -19.08 10.71 -13.96
C LEU A 152 -19.14 9.93 -15.29
N LEU A 153 -18.48 10.45 -16.31
CA LEU A 153 -18.57 9.97 -17.69
C LEU A 153 -17.18 9.66 -18.21
N ALA A 154 -16.94 8.41 -18.60
CA ALA A 154 -15.80 8.03 -19.42
C ALA A 154 -16.23 8.09 -20.89
N SER A 155 -15.47 8.75 -21.75
CA SER A 155 -15.78 8.87 -23.19
C SER A 155 -14.55 8.74 -24.08
N ARG A 156 -14.75 8.27 -25.31
CA ARG A 156 -13.73 8.19 -26.36
C ARG A 156 -14.11 9.12 -27.50
N TRP A 157 -13.15 9.89 -27.95
CA TRP A 157 -13.32 10.87 -29.01
C TRP A 157 -12.30 10.61 -30.11
N ARG A 158 -12.73 10.68 -31.36
CA ARG A 158 -11.85 10.46 -32.51
C ARG A 158 -12.03 11.57 -33.52
N ARG A 159 -10.93 11.94 -34.16
CA ARG A 159 -10.93 12.85 -35.30
C ARG A 159 -10.90 12.04 -36.59
N SER A 160 -11.90 12.25 -37.45
CA SER A 160 -12.03 11.55 -38.74
C SER A 160 -11.16 12.17 -39.85
N GLY A 161 -10.73 13.43 -39.72
CA GLY A 161 -9.82 14.14 -40.63
C GLY A 161 -9.27 15.44 -40.03
N ALA A 162 -8.20 16.02 -40.57
CA ALA A 162 -7.48 17.15 -39.95
C ALA A 162 -8.38 18.36 -39.59
N GLU A 163 -9.36 18.67 -40.45
CA GLU A 163 -10.29 19.78 -40.28
C GLU A 163 -11.67 19.35 -39.72
N SER A 164 -11.87 18.07 -39.43
CA SER A 164 -13.12 17.55 -38.87
C SER A 164 -13.18 17.76 -37.36
N PRO A 165 -14.36 18.06 -36.79
CA PRO A 165 -14.53 18.12 -35.34
C PRO A 165 -14.33 16.75 -34.70
N LEU A 166 -14.05 16.73 -33.40
CA LEU A 166 -14.01 15.49 -32.63
C LEU A 166 -15.39 14.82 -32.58
N GLU A 167 -15.44 13.55 -32.95
CA GLU A 167 -16.64 12.72 -32.91
C GLU A 167 -16.60 11.81 -31.68
N LEU A 168 -17.71 11.78 -30.93
CA LEU A 168 -17.88 10.87 -29.81
C LEU A 168 -18.09 9.44 -30.34
N THR A 169 -17.15 8.53 -30.04
CA THR A 169 -17.23 7.13 -30.49
C THR A 169 -17.79 6.21 -29.41
N HIS A 170 -17.58 6.54 -28.13
CA HIS A 170 -18.05 5.75 -27.02
C HIS A 170 -18.24 6.60 -25.77
N ILE A 171 -19.28 6.31 -24.97
CA ILE A 171 -19.51 6.93 -23.66
C ILE A 171 -20.07 5.91 -22.68
N ALA A 172 -19.59 5.95 -21.44
CA ALA A 172 -20.03 5.10 -20.36
C ALA A 172 -20.10 5.91 -19.05
N MET A 173 -21.16 5.71 -18.27
CA MET A 173 -21.21 6.20 -16.90
C MET A 173 -20.37 5.31 -16.00
N GLN A 174 -19.57 5.92 -15.13
CA GLN A 174 -18.76 5.21 -14.13
C GLN A 174 -19.30 5.46 -12.72
N GLN A 175 -19.15 4.48 -11.83
CA GLN A 175 -19.43 4.64 -10.40
C GLN A 175 -18.19 5.14 -9.65
N SER A 176 -17.00 4.70 -10.07
CA SER A 176 -15.73 5.13 -9.52
C SER A 176 -14.66 5.11 -10.58
N GLN A 177 -13.68 6.01 -10.51
CA GLN A 177 -12.48 5.97 -11.35
C GLN A 177 -11.24 6.35 -10.55
N ASP A 178 -10.16 5.57 -10.70
CA ASP A 178 -8.84 5.91 -10.17
C ASP A 178 -8.16 6.97 -11.06
N LEU A 179 -7.63 8.01 -10.42
CA LEU A 179 -6.77 9.03 -10.99
C LEU A 179 -5.40 8.93 -10.35
N VAL A 180 -4.36 8.83 -11.17
CA VAL A 180 -2.97 8.76 -10.68
C VAL A 180 -2.22 9.99 -11.15
N PHE A 181 -1.54 10.64 -10.21
CA PHE A 181 -0.72 11.82 -10.48
C PHE A 181 0.72 11.55 -10.04
N SER A 182 1.65 11.59 -10.99
CA SER A 182 3.09 11.50 -10.73
C SER A 182 3.66 12.92 -10.61
N VAL A 183 4.18 13.29 -9.44
CA VAL A 183 4.68 14.66 -9.21
C VAL A 183 6.18 14.74 -9.51
N GLY A 184 6.53 15.44 -10.59
CA GLY A 184 7.83 15.48 -11.26
C GLY A 184 9.03 16.14 -10.57
N SER A 185 8.92 16.62 -9.32
CA SER A 185 9.91 17.53 -8.72
C SER A 185 10.56 17.00 -7.45
N THR A 186 11.84 17.34 -7.25
CA THR A 186 12.65 17.06 -6.05
C THR A 186 12.12 17.73 -4.77
N ALA A 187 11.21 18.70 -4.89
CA ALA A 187 10.59 19.42 -3.78
C ALA A 187 9.13 19.01 -3.51
N SER A 188 8.61 17.98 -4.16
CA SER A 188 7.18 17.62 -4.08
C SER A 188 6.86 16.75 -2.87
N ALA A 189 6.34 17.38 -1.82
CA ALA A 189 5.71 16.70 -0.70
C ALA A 189 4.19 16.69 -0.88
N THR A 190 3.56 15.53 -0.73
CA THR A 190 2.10 15.45 -0.55
C THR A 190 1.80 15.92 0.86
N THR A 191 0.95 16.96 0.98
CA THR A 191 0.51 17.48 2.27
C THR A 191 -0.98 17.23 2.49
N LEU A 192 -1.35 16.92 3.73
CA LEU A 192 -2.73 16.95 4.20
C LEU A 192 -2.86 18.08 5.23
N GLU A 193 -3.74 19.02 4.94
CA GLU A 193 -3.97 20.19 5.79
C GLU A 193 -5.39 20.23 6.32
N ALA A 194 -5.55 20.52 7.61
CA ALA A 194 -6.86 20.70 8.23
C ALA A 194 -6.88 21.96 9.12
N PRO A 195 -7.95 22.78 9.08
CA PRO A 195 -8.03 24.01 9.85
C PRO A 195 -8.56 23.72 11.26
N LEU A 196 -7.85 22.89 12.03
CA LEU A 196 -8.31 22.43 13.34
C LEU A 196 -7.46 23.00 14.48
N VAL A 197 -8.12 23.27 15.62
CA VAL A 197 -7.47 23.61 16.88
C VAL A 197 -8.02 22.76 18.03
N PRO A 198 -7.18 22.33 18.98
CA PRO A 198 -7.61 21.53 20.12
C PRO A 198 -8.41 22.37 21.12
N ILE A 199 -9.46 21.78 21.69
CA ILE A 199 -10.30 22.42 22.74
C ILE A 199 -10.30 21.63 24.05
N THR A 200 -9.65 20.48 24.07
CA THR A 200 -9.50 19.59 25.24
C THR A 200 -8.09 18.99 25.23
N ALA A 201 -7.64 18.49 26.38
CA ALA A 201 -6.42 17.68 26.45
C ALA A 201 -6.69 16.25 25.96
N PRO A 202 -5.67 15.50 25.49
CA PRO A 202 -5.85 14.08 25.16
C PRO A 202 -6.26 13.28 26.40
N ARG A 203 -7.33 12.47 26.30
CA ARG A 203 -7.88 11.65 27.37
C ARG A 203 -7.90 10.18 27.00
N LYS A 204 -7.58 9.31 27.95
CA LYS A 204 -7.69 7.87 27.77
C LYS A 204 -9.16 7.47 27.73
N ILE A 205 -9.55 6.66 26.76
CA ILE A 205 -10.88 6.05 26.67
C ILE A 205 -10.93 4.84 27.60
N LEU A 206 -11.85 4.87 28.54
CA LEU A 206 -12.07 3.79 29.51
C LEU A 206 -13.18 2.84 29.08
N ALA A 207 -14.21 3.36 28.43
CA ALA A 207 -15.32 2.56 27.92
C ALA A 207 -15.95 3.19 26.67
N GLY A 208 -16.38 2.32 25.75
CA GLY A 208 -17.06 2.66 24.51
C GLY A 208 -17.66 1.42 23.85
N LEU A 209 -18.53 1.61 22.87
CA LEU A 209 -19.15 0.55 22.08
C LEU A 209 -19.31 1.01 20.63
N GLY A 210 -18.75 0.28 19.68
CA GLY A 210 -18.75 0.67 18.26
C GLY A 210 -18.13 2.05 18.06
N ASN A 211 -18.92 2.98 17.53
CA ASN A 211 -18.58 4.40 17.33
C ASN A 211 -18.93 5.30 18.53
N ILE A 212 -19.35 4.74 19.66
CA ILE A 212 -19.79 5.49 20.84
C ILE A 212 -18.74 5.46 21.93
N ILE A 213 -18.33 6.63 22.43
CA ILE A 213 -17.51 6.78 23.64
C ILE A 213 -18.45 7.04 24.82
N SER A 214 -18.32 6.25 25.90
CA SER A 214 -19.15 6.41 27.09
C SER A 214 -18.37 6.96 28.29
N GLN A 215 -17.10 6.57 28.45
CA GLN A 215 -16.25 7.03 29.54
C GLN A 215 -14.82 7.31 29.11
N ILE A 216 -14.27 8.39 29.65
CA ILE A 216 -12.88 8.81 29.52
C ILE A 216 -12.26 9.01 30.91
N GLU A 217 -10.94 8.98 30.99
CA GLU A 217 -10.20 9.26 32.23
C GLU A 217 -9.86 10.74 32.33
N VAL A 218 -10.34 11.40 33.38
CA VAL A 218 -9.99 12.79 33.71
C VAL A 218 -9.49 12.80 35.15
N ASP A 219 -8.28 13.32 35.38
CA ASP A 219 -7.62 13.37 36.70
C ASP A 219 -7.62 12.02 37.44
N GLY A 220 -7.38 10.93 36.70
CA GLY A 220 -7.36 9.56 37.22
C GLY A 220 -8.74 8.99 37.60
N LYS A 221 -9.83 9.63 37.19
CA LYS A 221 -11.20 9.19 37.49
C LYS A 221 -12.02 8.96 36.22
N PRO A 222 -12.85 7.89 36.19
CA PRO A 222 -13.82 7.70 35.13
C PRO A 222 -14.83 8.85 35.08
N THR A 223 -14.93 9.48 33.91
CA THR A 223 -15.78 10.64 33.66
C THR A 223 -16.61 10.38 32.39
N PRO A 224 -17.90 10.79 32.35
CA PRO A 224 -18.70 10.67 31.12
C PRO A 224 -18.03 11.39 29.96
N ALA A 225 -17.96 10.74 28.79
CA ALA A 225 -17.19 11.20 27.64
C ALA A 225 -17.57 12.61 27.17
N SER A 226 -18.87 12.96 27.19
CA SER A 226 -19.33 14.27 26.71
C SER A 226 -19.07 15.42 27.69
N LYS A 227 -18.84 15.14 28.98
CA LYS A 227 -18.87 16.16 30.03
C LYS A 227 -17.80 17.23 29.89
N GLU A 228 -16.55 16.85 29.63
CA GLU A 228 -15.46 17.80 29.43
C GLU A 228 -15.67 18.60 28.14
N LEU A 229 -16.12 17.93 27.07
CA LEU A 229 -16.39 18.54 25.77
C LEU A 229 -17.51 19.58 25.84
N GLU A 230 -18.63 19.27 26.51
CA GLU A 230 -19.75 20.21 26.71
C GLU A 230 -19.27 21.52 27.34
N ILE A 231 -18.47 21.42 28.40
CA ILE A 231 -17.91 22.59 29.09
C ILE A 231 -16.96 23.38 28.17
N ALA A 232 -16.11 22.68 27.43
CA ALA A 232 -15.15 23.31 26.51
C ALA A 232 -15.86 24.05 25.36
N VAL A 233 -16.84 23.40 24.74
CA VAL A 233 -17.64 23.98 23.65
C VAL A 233 -18.42 25.19 24.15
N THR A 234 -19.16 25.10 25.26
CA THR A 234 -19.93 26.27 25.78
C THR A 234 -19.02 27.48 26.03
N LYS A 235 -17.87 27.28 26.68
CA LYS A 235 -16.91 28.37 26.92
C LYS A 235 -16.37 28.98 25.63
N LEU A 236 -16.09 28.13 24.64
CA LEU A 236 -15.60 28.57 23.34
C LEU A 236 -16.64 29.45 22.62
N PHE A 237 -17.91 29.02 22.62
CA PHE A 237 -19.00 29.77 22.01
C PHE A 237 -19.22 31.11 22.70
N ASP A 238 -19.33 31.11 24.04
CA ASP A 238 -19.50 32.35 24.81
C ASP A 238 -18.38 33.37 24.53
N ARG A 239 -17.15 32.89 24.34
CA ARG A 239 -16.02 33.74 23.98
C ARG A 239 -16.15 34.27 22.55
N ARG A 240 -16.29 33.41 21.55
CA ARG A 240 -16.36 33.79 20.13
C ARG A 240 -17.57 34.69 19.83
N THR A 241 -18.70 34.51 20.52
CA THR A 241 -19.85 35.43 20.41
C THR A 241 -19.54 36.81 20.99
N LYS A 242 -18.81 36.90 22.11
CA LYS A 242 -18.34 38.20 22.64
C LYS A 242 -17.35 38.91 21.71
N GLU A 243 -16.58 38.13 20.93
CA GLU A 243 -15.68 38.64 19.88
C GLU A 243 -16.43 39.09 18.61
N GLY A 244 -17.74 38.85 18.51
CA GLY A 244 -18.58 39.27 17.38
C GLY A 244 -18.72 38.22 16.26
N HIS A 245 -18.37 36.97 16.52
CA HIS A 245 -18.55 35.88 15.55
C HIS A 245 -19.94 35.25 15.67
N GLU A 246 -20.64 35.19 14.54
CA GLU A 246 -21.91 34.49 14.41
C GLU A 246 -21.69 33.03 14.02
N PHE A 247 -22.57 32.15 14.51
CA PHE A 247 -22.54 30.73 14.19
C PHE A 247 -23.79 30.38 13.41
N PRO A 248 -23.67 29.68 12.27
CA PRO A 248 -24.82 29.26 11.50
C PRO A 248 -25.70 28.32 12.35
N PRO A 249 -27.03 28.33 12.13
CA PRO A 249 -27.92 27.41 12.82
C PRO A 249 -27.60 25.97 12.44
N GLY A 250 -27.16 25.15 13.40
CA GLY A 250 -26.82 23.74 13.16
C GLY A 250 -25.88 23.13 14.20
N PRO A 251 -25.55 21.83 14.08
CA PRO A 251 -24.58 21.16 14.95
C PRO A 251 -23.18 21.74 14.74
N VAL A 252 -22.48 22.00 15.85
CA VAL A 252 -21.09 22.46 15.86
C VAL A 252 -20.20 21.42 15.17
N GLY A 253 -19.35 21.85 14.24
CA GLY A 253 -18.32 21.01 13.63
C GLY A 253 -17.22 20.65 14.63
N VAL A 254 -17.48 19.67 15.50
CA VAL A 254 -16.48 19.10 16.41
C VAL A 254 -15.89 17.84 15.80
N TRP A 255 -14.57 17.75 15.87
CA TRP A 255 -13.79 16.61 15.42
C TRP A 255 -13.10 15.93 16.60
N ALA A 256 -12.87 14.62 16.50
CA ALA A 256 -12.19 13.81 17.48
C ALA A 256 -11.00 13.11 16.82
N VAL A 257 -9.80 13.37 17.31
CA VAL A 257 -8.62 12.55 17.01
C VAL A 257 -8.61 11.38 17.97
N VAL A 258 -8.57 10.15 17.47
CA VAL A 258 -8.53 8.91 18.26
C VAL A 258 -7.26 8.15 17.96
N VAL A 259 -6.39 8.04 18.97
CA VAL A 259 -5.11 7.34 18.91
C VAL A 259 -5.28 5.91 19.43
N PRO A 260 -5.13 4.88 18.59
CA PRO A 260 -5.31 3.49 19.02
C PRO A 260 -4.15 3.01 19.93
N PRO A 261 -4.30 1.89 20.66
CA PRO A 261 -3.20 1.24 21.36
C PRO A 261 -2.19 0.69 20.34
N ALA A 262 -1.06 1.38 20.19
CA ALA A 262 0.02 1.03 19.25
C ALA A 262 1.38 1.46 19.82
N THR A 263 2.47 0.99 19.23
CA THR A 263 3.84 1.36 19.65
C THR A 263 4.13 2.86 19.54
N THR A 264 3.48 3.57 18.62
CA THR A 264 3.61 5.03 18.43
C THR A 264 2.75 5.83 19.42
N GLN A 265 1.82 5.19 20.13
CA GLN A 265 0.79 5.87 20.94
C GLN A 265 1.39 6.87 21.94
N VAL A 266 2.54 6.56 22.56
CA VAL A 266 3.20 7.46 23.52
C VAL A 266 3.63 8.77 22.85
N ARG A 267 4.30 8.69 21.70
CA ARG A 267 4.75 9.86 20.94
C ARG A 267 3.57 10.69 20.43
N ASP A 268 2.52 10.03 19.92
CA ASP A 268 1.32 10.70 19.44
C ASP A 268 0.63 11.50 20.57
N ILE A 269 0.55 10.91 21.77
CA ILE A 269 0.00 11.60 22.95
C ILE A 269 0.84 12.82 23.35
N GLU A 270 2.18 12.70 23.34
CA GLU A 270 3.08 13.82 23.65
C GLU A 270 2.86 15.00 22.67
N LEU A 271 2.79 14.71 21.36
CA LEU A 271 2.52 15.71 20.33
C LEU A 271 1.14 16.38 20.49
N LEU A 272 0.09 15.59 20.78
CA LEU A 272 -1.25 16.12 21.05
C LEU A 272 -1.27 17.01 22.31
N GLN A 273 -0.50 16.65 23.33
CA GLN A 273 -0.37 17.44 24.55
C GLN A 273 0.39 18.74 24.30
N GLU A 274 1.48 18.71 23.54
CA GLU A 274 2.20 19.91 23.11
C GLU A 274 1.30 20.83 22.29
N TRP A 275 0.53 20.29 21.35
CA TRP A 275 -0.43 21.06 20.56
C TRP A 275 -1.48 21.75 21.43
N SER A 276 -2.01 21.03 22.43
CA SER A 276 -2.96 21.58 23.41
C SER A 276 -2.40 22.78 24.18
N ASN A 277 -1.12 22.73 24.53
CA ASN A 277 -0.46 23.74 25.36
C ASN A 277 -0.17 25.04 24.60
N ARG A 278 -0.33 25.06 23.27
CA ARG A 278 -0.08 26.25 22.43
C ARG A 278 -1.25 27.24 22.38
N ILE A 279 -2.45 26.82 22.79
CA ILE A 279 -3.61 27.71 22.97
C ILE A 279 -3.85 27.93 24.46
N ASP A 280 -4.04 29.18 24.85
CA ASP A 280 -4.41 29.56 26.21
C ASP A 280 -5.89 29.95 26.32
N LYS A 281 -6.34 30.25 27.54
CA LYS A 281 -7.75 30.62 27.80
C LYS A 281 -8.14 32.01 27.28
N ASN A 282 -7.16 32.85 26.92
CA ASN A 282 -7.36 34.23 26.50
C ASN A 282 -7.17 34.41 24.98
N SER A 283 -6.80 33.34 24.28
CA SER A 283 -6.57 33.31 22.83
C SER A 283 -7.85 33.73 22.10
N THR A 284 -7.73 34.65 21.14
CA THR A 284 -8.85 35.11 20.30
C THR A 284 -9.07 34.17 19.12
N ALA A 285 -10.20 34.31 18.40
CA ALA A 285 -10.41 33.58 17.15
C ALA A 285 -9.33 33.86 16.08
N GLU A 286 -8.70 35.04 16.11
CA GLU A 286 -7.57 35.37 15.24
C GLU A 286 -6.30 34.59 15.65
N ASP A 287 -6.03 34.45 16.95
CA ASP A 287 -4.89 33.67 17.46
C ASP A 287 -5.05 32.18 17.17
N GLU A 288 -6.29 31.66 17.22
CA GLU A 288 -6.59 30.31 16.76
C GLU A 288 -6.22 30.10 15.30
N TRP A 289 -6.50 31.07 14.41
CA TRP A 289 -6.09 30.99 13.01
C TRP A 289 -4.58 31.05 12.82
N LYS A 290 -3.86 31.83 13.63
CA LYS A 290 -2.39 31.81 13.64
C LYS A 290 -1.88 30.42 13.99
N LEU A 291 -2.44 29.78 15.02
CA LEU A 291 -2.09 28.41 15.36
C LEU A 291 -2.43 27.45 14.21
N VAL A 292 -3.62 27.55 13.60
CA VAL A 292 -3.98 26.72 12.43
C VAL A 292 -2.92 26.80 11.35
N LEU A 293 -2.46 28.00 10.99
CA LEU A 293 -1.44 28.15 9.94
C LEU A 293 -0.10 27.50 10.32
N GLU A 294 0.24 27.47 11.61
CA GLU A 294 1.42 26.80 12.15
C GLU A 294 1.26 25.27 12.27
N THR A 295 0.05 24.76 12.50
CA THR A 295 -0.22 23.35 12.83
C THR A 295 -1.03 22.59 11.81
N ARG A 296 -1.41 23.21 10.69
CA ARG A 296 -2.30 22.64 9.66
C ARG A 296 -1.89 21.26 9.15
N SER A 297 -0.59 20.96 9.11
CA SER A 297 -0.06 19.69 8.62
C SER A 297 0.08 18.60 9.69
N LEU A 298 -0.16 18.89 10.98
CA LEU A 298 0.01 17.90 12.06
C LEU A 298 -0.93 16.69 11.88
N VAL A 299 -2.12 16.90 11.31
CA VAL A 299 -3.09 15.82 11.05
C VAL A 299 -2.48 14.71 10.16
N GLN A 300 -1.61 15.08 9.21
CA GLN A 300 -0.92 14.10 8.37
C GLN A 300 0.00 13.18 9.17
N GLU A 301 0.73 13.73 10.15
CA GLU A 301 1.65 12.97 10.99
C GLU A 301 0.89 11.92 11.80
N PHE A 302 -0.24 12.31 12.40
CA PHE A 302 -1.07 11.40 13.18
C PHE A 302 -1.68 10.28 12.33
N LEU A 303 -2.23 10.59 11.16
CA LEU A 303 -2.81 9.59 10.26
C LEU A 303 -1.78 8.55 9.80
N GLY A 304 -0.53 8.96 9.59
CA GLY A 304 0.58 8.05 9.26
C GLY A 304 0.88 7.02 10.35
N ASN A 305 0.54 7.31 11.61
CA ASN A 305 0.75 6.43 12.76
C ASN A 305 -0.47 5.55 13.08
N GLY A 306 -1.50 5.55 12.22
CA GLY A 306 -2.73 4.79 12.43
C GLY A 306 -3.74 5.47 13.36
N THR A 307 -3.48 6.71 13.76
CA THR A 307 -4.48 7.57 14.42
C THR A 307 -5.59 7.91 13.43
N MET A 308 -6.82 8.04 13.91
CA MET A 308 -7.99 8.34 13.06
C MET A 308 -8.64 9.66 13.47
N LEU A 309 -9.20 10.38 12.49
CA LEU A 309 -9.96 11.61 12.70
C LEU A 309 -11.44 11.36 12.41
N TYR A 310 -12.30 11.68 13.37
CA TYR A 310 -13.74 11.47 13.30
C TYR A 310 -14.52 12.76 13.47
N ARG A 311 -15.63 12.92 12.75
CA ARG A 311 -16.61 13.93 13.10
C ARG A 311 -17.45 13.46 14.30
N ILE A 312 -17.77 14.35 15.23
CA ILE A 312 -18.75 14.05 16.28
C ILE A 312 -20.14 14.34 15.73
N LEU A 313 -20.99 13.31 15.70
CA LEU A 313 -22.37 13.40 15.22
C LEU A 313 -23.33 13.88 16.31
N SER A 314 -23.09 13.45 17.56
CA SER A 314 -23.90 13.85 18.71
C SER A 314 -23.16 13.68 20.03
N GLY A 315 -23.56 14.47 21.02
CA GLY A 315 -23.04 14.45 22.37
C GLY A 315 -23.93 15.24 23.33
N GLY A 316 -24.05 14.79 24.58
CA GLY A 316 -24.67 15.60 25.64
C GLY A 316 -26.19 15.64 25.68
N GLY A 317 -26.82 14.48 25.82
CA GLY A 317 -28.22 14.43 26.23
C GLY A 317 -28.36 14.85 27.70
N GLY A 318 -28.87 16.04 27.99
CA GLY A 318 -29.08 16.51 29.37
C GLY A 318 -29.95 15.60 30.25
N TRP A 319 -30.66 14.62 29.65
CA TRP A 319 -31.53 13.65 30.35
C TRP A 319 -31.60 12.31 29.61
N GLY A 320 -31.68 11.18 30.35
CA GLY A 320 -31.97 9.84 29.83
C GLY A 320 -30.74 8.96 29.53
N LYS A 321 -30.94 7.79 28.90
CA LYS A 321 -29.90 6.77 28.65
C LYS A 321 -28.74 7.22 27.72
N LYS A 322 -28.87 8.38 27.07
CA LYS A 322 -27.86 8.98 26.17
C LYS A 322 -27.02 10.07 26.85
N GLN A 323 -27.26 10.34 28.14
CA GLN A 323 -26.51 11.32 28.90
C GLN A 323 -25.06 10.88 29.07
N GLY A 324 -24.12 11.77 28.74
CA GLY A 324 -22.68 11.50 28.90
C GLY A 324 -22.01 10.78 27.73
N LEU A 325 -22.77 10.38 26.70
CA LEU A 325 -22.25 9.64 25.53
C LEU A 325 -21.81 10.59 24.41
N LEU A 326 -20.81 10.17 23.63
CA LEU A 326 -20.41 10.81 22.38
C LEU A 326 -20.48 9.80 21.24
N SER A 327 -21.12 10.17 20.13
CA SER A 327 -21.18 9.37 18.91
C SER A 327 -20.22 9.93 17.87
N LEU A 328 -19.26 9.11 17.44
CA LEU A 328 -18.37 9.39 16.32
C LEU A 328 -19.05 8.99 15.00
N ASP A 329 -18.66 9.64 13.92
CA ASP A 329 -19.07 9.27 12.57
C ASP A 329 -18.48 7.90 12.18
N PRO A 330 -19.31 6.88 11.90
CA PRO A 330 -18.78 5.56 11.54
C PRO A 330 -18.19 5.54 10.11
N GLU A 331 -18.54 6.50 9.25
CA GLU A 331 -18.12 6.54 7.85
C GLU A 331 -16.68 7.03 7.71
N THR A 332 -15.74 6.09 7.79
CA THR A 332 -14.30 6.35 7.57
C THR A 332 -13.81 5.97 6.18
N LYS A 333 -14.66 5.32 5.39
CA LYS A 333 -14.40 4.89 4.02
C LYS A 333 -15.61 5.23 3.18
N TYR A 334 -15.35 5.59 1.93
CA TYR A 334 -16.42 5.78 0.97
C TYR A 334 -16.94 4.43 0.49
N SER A 335 -18.22 4.16 0.72
CA SER A 335 -18.94 3.05 0.12
C SER A 335 -19.92 3.57 -0.93
N PRO A 336 -19.95 2.99 -2.14
CA PRO A 336 -20.96 3.34 -3.13
C PRO A 336 -22.34 2.69 -2.84
N SER A 337 -22.46 1.71 -1.92
CA SER A 337 -23.73 1.01 -1.67
C SER A 337 -24.16 1.00 -0.20
N GLU A 338 -25.47 1.17 0.05
CA GLU A 338 -26.07 1.09 1.40
C GLU A 338 -25.98 -0.34 1.97
N GLU A 339 -25.89 -1.37 1.12
CA GLU A 339 -25.71 -2.79 1.52
C GLU A 339 -24.31 -3.04 2.10
N ASP A 340 -23.27 -2.49 1.48
CA ASP A 340 -21.89 -2.58 1.99
C ASP A 340 -21.73 -1.84 3.33
N ASP A 341 -22.44 -0.73 3.54
CA ASP A 341 -22.47 0.00 4.81
C ASP A 341 -23.17 -0.81 5.91
N LEU A 342 -24.26 -1.50 5.59
CA LEU A 342 -24.98 -2.36 6.52
C LEU A 342 -24.13 -3.58 6.91
N ASP A 343 -23.43 -4.20 5.96
CA ASP A 343 -22.54 -5.33 6.23
C ASP A 343 -21.31 -4.91 7.06
N SER A 344 -20.71 -3.75 6.76
CA SER A 344 -19.65 -3.13 7.55
C SER A 344 -20.13 -2.83 8.99
N PHE A 345 -21.33 -2.28 9.13
CA PHE A 345 -21.97 -2.04 10.41
C PHE A 345 -22.22 -3.35 11.19
N ILE A 346 -22.75 -4.39 10.56
CA ILE A 346 -23.00 -5.70 11.18
C ILE A 346 -21.69 -6.39 11.61
N GLN A 347 -20.62 -6.28 10.82
CA GLN A 347 -19.29 -6.79 11.19
C GLN A 347 -18.70 -6.09 12.41
N SER A 348 -18.95 -4.79 12.57
CA SER A 348 -18.50 -4.02 13.75
C SER A 348 -19.14 -4.49 15.06
N PHE A 349 -20.33 -5.11 15.01
CA PHE A 349 -20.99 -5.71 16.17
C PHE A 349 -20.61 -7.18 16.42
N SER A 350 -20.43 -7.97 15.36
CA SER A 350 -20.14 -9.41 15.49
C SER A 350 -18.69 -9.70 15.93
N SER A 351 -17.75 -8.79 15.69
CA SER A 351 -16.37 -8.89 16.19
C SER A 351 -16.21 -8.77 17.71
N GLN A 352 -17.25 -8.40 18.46
CA GLN A 352 -17.19 -8.15 19.91
C GLN A 352 -17.78 -9.25 20.80
N HIS A 353 -18.48 -10.25 20.27
CA HIS A 353 -18.98 -11.36 21.11
C HIS A 353 -17.90 -12.34 21.59
N ASP A 354 -16.70 -12.27 21.02
CA ASP A 354 -15.56 -13.14 21.35
C ASP A 354 -14.45 -12.45 22.19
N GLY A 355 -14.69 -11.26 22.74
CA GLY A 355 -13.69 -10.56 23.57
C GLY A 355 -12.46 -10.04 22.80
N SER A 356 -12.53 -10.01 21.47
CA SER A 356 -11.53 -9.40 20.60
C SER A 356 -11.63 -7.86 20.63
N VAL A 357 -10.56 -7.21 21.09
CA VAL A 357 -10.46 -5.74 21.30
C VAL A 357 -10.26 -4.96 19.98
N LEU A 358 -10.13 -5.64 18.83
CA LEU A 358 -9.55 -5.05 17.61
C LEU A 358 -10.54 -4.57 16.53
N GLY A 359 -11.85 -4.74 16.72
CA GLY A 359 -12.85 -4.45 15.69
C GLY A 359 -13.66 -3.14 15.82
N GLY A 360 -13.50 -2.41 16.93
CA GLY A 360 -14.32 -1.21 17.21
C GLY A 360 -13.62 0.10 16.84
N VAL A 361 -14.40 1.07 16.31
CA VAL A 361 -13.98 2.47 16.08
C VAL A 361 -13.40 3.11 17.36
N VAL A 362 -13.87 2.68 18.53
CA VAL A 362 -13.47 3.16 19.86
C VAL A 362 -13.13 1.97 20.77
N ALA A 363 -11.85 1.59 20.84
CA ALA A 363 -11.37 0.55 21.76
C ALA A 363 -10.97 1.14 23.14
N PRO A 364 -11.33 0.50 24.28
CA PRO A 364 -10.76 0.87 25.57
C PRO A 364 -9.23 0.82 25.56
N GLY A 365 -8.59 1.84 26.13
CA GLY A 365 -7.14 2.02 26.06
C GLY A 365 -6.65 2.92 24.93
N SER A 366 -7.49 3.24 23.93
CA SER A 366 -7.25 4.34 23.01
C SER A 366 -7.24 5.69 23.73
N TYR A 367 -6.70 6.73 23.10
CA TYR A 367 -6.84 8.11 23.55
C TYR A 367 -7.70 8.91 22.59
N VAL A 368 -8.42 9.91 23.10
CA VAL A 368 -9.23 10.84 22.31
C VAL A 368 -8.90 12.27 22.66
N GLN A 369 -8.86 13.14 21.66
CA GLN A 369 -8.79 14.59 21.82
C GLN A 369 -9.80 15.27 20.90
N TYR A 370 -10.47 16.32 21.38
CA TYR A 370 -11.46 17.06 20.61
C TYR A 370 -10.92 18.36 20.03
N LEU A 371 -11.28 18.63 18.77
CA LEU A 371 -10.85 19.77 17.98
C LEU A 371 -12.03 20.44 17.29
N VAL A 372 -11.83 21.69 16.87
CA VAL A 372 -12.83 22.50 16.16
C VAL A 372 -12.15 23.36 15.09
N SER A 373 -12.94 23.82 14.12
CA SER A 373 -12.50 24.86 13.18
C SER A 373 -12.69 26.26 13.80
N PRO A 374 -11.73 27.19 13.64
CA PRO A 374 -11.94 28.60 13.93
C PRO A 374 -12.98 29.25 12.99
N PRO A 375 -13.68 30.32 13.40
CA PRO A 375 -14.67 30.98 12.55
C PRO A 375 -14.01 31.58 11.30
N ALA A 376 -14.61 31.36 10.12
CA ALA A 376 -14.09 31.88 8.85
C ALA A 376 -13.93 33.42 8.85
N GLY A 377 -14.78 34.15 9.57
CA GLY A 377 -14.71 35.61 9.68
C GLY A 377 -13.49 36.13 10.45
N ALA A 378 -12.83 35.29 11.25
CA ALA A 378 -11.59 35.64 11.96
C ALA A 378 -10.32 35.31 11.15
N LYS A 379 -10.48 34.77 9.93
CA LYS A 379 -9.36 34.36 9.10
C LYS A 379 -8.51 35.59 8.72
N PRO A 380 -7.18 35.58 8.92
CA PRO A 380 -6.32 36.69 8.55
C PRO A 380 -6.45 37.05 7.06
N ALA A 381 -6.52 38.35 6.74
CA ALA A 381 -6.59 38.82 5.35
C ALA A 381 -5.32 38.48 4.54
N VAL A 382 -4.16 38.36 5.21
CA VAL A 382 -2.85 38.04 4.63
C VAL A 382 -2.62 36.53 4.60
N VAL A 383 -3.57 35.75 4.08
CA VAL A 383 -3.29 34.37 3.65
C VAL A 383 -2.87 34.33 2.17
N VAL A 384 -2.92 35.47 1.49
CA VAL A 384 -2.58 35.62 0.07
C VAL A 384 -1.10 35.98 -0.08
N ALA A 385 -0.30 35.00 -0.55
CA ALA A 385 0.94 35.09 -1.35
C ALA A 385 2.19 34.34 -0.85
N GLU A 386 2.32 33.97 0.43
CA GLU A 386 3.56 33.34 0.93
C GLU A 386 3.53 31.80 1.03
N GLY A 387 2.39 31.16 0.76
CA GLY A 387 2.29 29.70 0.68
C GLY A 387 2.67 29.16 -0.70
N PRO A 388 3.25 27.95 -0.80
CA PRO A 388 3.50 27.33 -2.10
C PRO A 388 2.18 27.22 -2.87
N SER A 389 2.19 27.59 -4.16
CA SER A 389 1.07 27.30 -5.05
C SER A 389 0.91 25.78 -5.16
N THR A 390 -0.29 25.27 -4.90
CA THR A 390 -0.55 23.83 -5.02
C THR A 390 -0.77 23.46 -6.48
N SER A 391 -0.08 22.45 -6.99
CA SER A 391 -0.26 22.01 -8.38
C SER A 391 -1.51 21.14 -8.57
N ILE A 392 -1.75 20.25 -7.61
CA ILE A 392 -2.89 19.32 -7.59
C ILE A 392 -3.44 19.30 -6.16
N ALA A 393 -4.73 19.60 -5.98
CA ALA A 393 -5.32 19.69 -4.65
C ALA A 393 -6.79 19.27 -4.60
N PHE A 394 -7.17 18.56 -3.54
CA PHE A 394 -8.54 18.12 -3.30
C PHE A 394 -8.92 18.43 -1.86
N GLY A 395 -10.14 18.91 -1.65
CA GLY A 395 -10.56 19.38 -0.34
C GLY A 395 -12.05 19.23 -0.09
N THR A 396 -12.50 19.75 1.05
CA THR A 396 -13.90 19.75 1.46
C THR A 396 -14.48 21.17 1.43
N SER A 397 -15.79 21.29 1.26
CA SER A 397 -16.51 22.55 1.43
C SER A 397 -17.52 22.46 2.59
N GLU A 398 -17.66 23.53 3.38
CA GLU A 398 -18.65 23.60 4.47
C GLU A 398 -20.08 23.87 3.95
N ALA A 399 -20.26 24.00 2.64
CA ALA A 399 -21.55 24.29 2.01
C ALA A 399 -22.46 23.04 1.99
N ALA A 400 -22.85 22.57 3.17
CA ALA A 400 -23.92 21.60 3.31
C ALA A 400 -25.26 22.33 3.19
N LEU A 401 -26.02 21.96 2.15
CA LEU A 401 -27.49 22.09 2.05
C LEU A 401 -28.11 23.46 1.75
N GLY A 402 -27.35 24.55 1.69
CA GLY A 402 -27.83 25.81 1.14
C GLY A 402 -27.41 25.97 -0.31
N GLU A 403 -28.35 26.26 -1.22
CA GLU A 403 -28.00 26.95 -2.47
C GLU A 403 -27.13 28.14 -2.05
N ALA A 404 -25.83 28.11 -2.35
CA ALA A 404 -25.04 29.32 -2.30
C ALA A 404 -25.82 30.30 -3.16
N VAL A 405 -26.33 31.38 -2.55
CA VAL A 405 -27.02 32.45 -3.26
C VAL A 405 -26.10 32.77 -4.41
N ASP A 406 -26.56 32.47 -5.64
CA ASP A 406 -25.88 32.86 -6.86
C ASP A 406 -25.52 34.32 -6.63
N SER A 407 -24.23 34.62 -6.47
CA SER A 407 -23.82 36.01 -6.45
C SER A 407 -24.13 36.48 -7.86
N THR A 408 -25.29 37.10 -8.03
CA THR A 408 -25.87 37.59 -9.27
C THR A 408 -25.09 38.76 -9.88
N LYS A 409 -23.82 38.92 -9.50
CA LYS A 409 -22.87 39.65 -10.33
C LYS A 409 -22.61 38.74 -11.54
N GLY A 410 -23.11 39.18 -12.70
CA GLY A 410 -23.03 38.52 -14.01
C GLY A 410 -21.62 38.07 -14.44
N PRO A 411 -21.42 37.66 -15.70
CA PRO A 411 -20.20 36.96 -16.12
C PRO A 411 -18.96 37.78 -15.78
N SER A 412 -18.25 37.41 -14.71
CA SER A 412 -16.85 37.73 -14.55
C SER A 412 -16.11 37.01 -15.67
N ASP A 413 -15.19 37.69 -16.35
CA ASP A 413 -14.33 37.11 -17.38
C ASP A 413 -13.74 35.77 -16.91
N TRP A 414 -13.65 34.79 -17.81
CA TRP A 414 -13.02 33.49 -17.50
C TRP A 414 -11.55 33.72 -17.16
N GLU A 415 -11.16 33.45 -15.92
CA GLU A 415 -9.77 33.53 -15.47
C GLU A 415 -9.05 32.19 -15.73
N PHE A 416 -7.90 32.25 -16.41
CA PHE A 416 -7.06 31.07 -16.63
C PHE A 416 -5.98 30.96 -15.56
N VAL A 417 -5.98 29.83 -14.86
CA VAL A 417 -5.04 29.52 -13.78
C VAL A 417 -4.13 28.36 -14.23
N PRO A 418 -2.92 28.64 -14.75
CA PRO A 418 -2.02 27.58 -15.20
C PRO A 418 -1.45 26.78 -14.03
N GLY A 419 -1.26 25.48 -14.22
CA GLY A 419 -0.56 24.62 -13.27
C GLY A 419 -1.33 24.29 -11.99
N HIS A 420 -2.65 24.49 -11.98
CA HIS A 420 -3.53 24.13 -10.86
C HIS A 420 -4.65 23.20 -11.32
N PHE A 421 -4.78 22.04 -10.67
CA PHE A 421 -5.87 21.09 -10.89
C PHE A 421 -6.48 20.66 -9.56
N GLY A 422 -7.80 20.57 -9.48
CA GLY A 422 -8.40 20.22 -8.19
C GLY A 422 -9.88 20.49 -8.07
N ALA A 423 -10.47 19.90 -7.03
CA ALA A 423 -11.88 20.05 -6.72
C ALA A 423 -12.17 19.98 -5.22
N VAL A 424 -13.36 20.42 -4.85
CA VAL A 424 -13.90 20.24 -3.51
C VAL A 424 -15.18 19.42 -3.52
N THR A 425 -15.44 18.74 -2.40
CA THR A 425 -16.66 17.98 -2.14
C THR A 425 -17.34 18.47 -0.86
N SER A 426 -18.66 18.57 -0.91
CA SER A 426 -19.52 18.91 0.23
C SER A 426 -19.93 17.68 1.05
N HIS A 427 -19.75 16.47 0.49
CA HIS A 427 -20.04 15.21 1.18
C HIS A 427 -18.95 14.88 2.21
N GLY A 428 -17.68 15.00 1.80
CA GLY A 428 -16.53 14.70 2.65
C GLY A 428 -15.37 14.11 1.83
N LEU A 429 -14.15 14.28 2.32
CA LEU A 429 -12.95 13.71 1.69
C LEU A 429 -12.47 12.51 2.50
N PHE A 430 -12.46 11.33 1.87
CA PHE A 430 -12.04 10.10 2.53
C PHE A 430 -10.57 9.84 2.24
N VAL A 431 -9.71 10.06 3.24
CA VAL A 431 -8.26 9.95 3.09
C VAL A 431 -7.80 8.58 3.58
N ALA A 432 -7.02 7.88 2.75
CA ALA A 432 -6.35 6.65 3.10
C ALA A 432 -4.84 6.84 2.96
N VAL A 433 -4.12 6.72 4.08
CA VAL A 433 -2.66 6.61 4.05
C VAL A 433 -2.34 5.13 3.97
N THR A 434 -1.74 4.69 2.86
CA THR A 434 -1.33 3.29 2.75
C THR A 434 -0.05 3.05 3.56
N PRO A 435 0.00 1.98 4.37
CA PRO A 435 1.23 1.58 5.02
C PRO A 435 2.34 1.36 3.99
N SER A 436 3.51 1.93 4.26
CA SER A 436 4.64 2.02 3.33
C SER A 436 5.74 1.00 3.60
N LYS A 437 5.70 0.32 4.75
CA LYS A 437 6.77 -0.60 5.14
C LYS A 437 6.62 -1.96 4.46
N VAL A 438 7.76 -2.57 4.14
CA VAL A 438 7.84 -3.96 3.67
C VAL A 438 8.30 -4.84 4.82
N GLY A 439 7.49 -5.82 5.19
CA GLY A 439 7.86 -6.82 6.17
C GLY A 439 8.70 -7.91 5.50
N VAL A 440 9.84 -8.26 6.08
CA VAL A 440 10.60 -9.44 5.65
C VAL A 440 10.64 -10.43 6.80
N ILE A 441 9.88 -11.51 6.70
CA ILE A 441 9.86 -12.54 7.74
C ILE A 441 11.06 -13.46 7.54
N SER A 442 11.82 -13.63 8.62
CA SER A 442 13.07 -14.39 8.72
C SER A 442 14.28 -13.73 8.04
N ILE A 443 15.12 -13.12 8.88
CA ILE A 443 16.41 -12.53 8.50
C ILE A 443 17.52 -13.61 8.50
N GLY A 444 17.35 -14.60 7.64
CA GLY A 444 18.42 -15.52 7.22
C GLY A 444 19.23 -14.94 6.04
N ASP A 445 20.09 -15.72 5.40
CA ASP A 445 20.94 -15.22 4.29
C ASP A 445 20.13 -14.65 3.12
N MET A 446 19.02 -15.31 2.76
CA MET A 446 18.12 -14.82 1.71
C MET A 446 17.35 -13.57 2.16
N GLY A 447 16.72 -13.62 3.34
CA GLY A 447 15.94 -12.51 3.87
C GLY A 447 16.77 -11.25 4.11
N VAL A 448 18.00 -11.37 4.61
CA VAL A 448 18.91 -10.23 4.79
C VAL A 448 19.36 -9.64 3.46
N GLY A 449 19.58 -10.46 2.42
CA GLY A 449 19.89 -9.98 1.07
C GLY A 449 18.73 -9.18 0.49
N ILE A 450 17.50 -9.69 0.60
CA ILE A 450 16.26 -8.99 0.19
C ILE A 450 16.11 -7.68 0.95
N ALA A 451 16.26 -7.71 2.28
CA ALA A 451 16.14 -6.51 3.10
C ALA A 451 17.17 -5.43 2.72
N LYS A 452 18.44 -5.81 2.53
CA LYS A 452 19.50 -4.87 2.11
C LYS A 452 19.23 -4.27 0.74
N LEU A 453 18.75 -5.06 -0.22
CA LEU A 453 18.37 -4.57 -1.54
C LEU A 453 17.22 -3.56 -1.44
N LEU A 454 16.15 -3.91 -0.71
CA LEU A 454 15.01 -3.01 -0.51
C LEU A 454 15.43 -1.71 0.19
N ILE A 455 16.22 -1.78 1.24
CA ILE A 455 16.73 -0.58 1.94
C ILE A 455 17.60 0.27 1.01
N ALA A 456 18.48 -0.35 0.21
CA ALA A 456 19.29 0.36 -0.77
C ALA A 456 18.46 1.03 -1.88
N LYS A 457 17.23 0.55 -2.12
CA LYS A 457 16.26 1.13 -3.06
C LYS A 457 15.24 2.05 -2.37
N GLY A 458 15.47 2.42 -1.12
CA GLY A 458 14.69 3.45 -0.40
C GLY A 458 13.45 2.95 0.34
N PHE A 459 13.26 1.64 0.48
CA PHE A 459 12.16 1.09 1.26
C PHE A 459 12.47 1.05 2.76
N GLN A 460 11.44 1.26 3.58
CA GLN A 460 11.50 0.93 5.00
C GLN A 460 11.20 -0.56 5.18
N VAL A 461 12.10 -1.28 5.84
CA VAL A 461 11.99 -2.72 6.05
C VAL A 461 11.89 -3.03 7.53
N VAL A 462 10.88 -3.81 7.90
CA VAL A 462 10.63 -4.27 9.27
C VAL A 462 10.63 -5.79 9.37
N THR A 463 10.88 -6.31 10.56
CA THR A 463 10.74 -7.74 10.84
C THR A 463 10.29 -7.96 12.28
N ASN A 464 9.44 -8.96 12.52
CA ASN A 464 9.18 -9.44 13.88
C ASN A 464 10.36 -10.31 14.33
N CYS A 465 10.99 -9.90 15.42
CA CYS A 465 12.18 -10.56 15.94
C CYS A 465 11.98 -11.25 17.30
N LYS A 466 10.74 -11.30 17.80
CA LYS A 466 10.42 -11.94 19.08
C LYS A 466 10.87 -13.41 19.10
N GLY A 467 11.61 -13.78 20.13
CA GLY A 467 12.10 -15.16 20.33
C GLY A 467 13.19 -15.60 19.35
N ARG A 468 13.82 -14.68 18.61
CA ARG A 468 14.96 -14.99 17.73
C ARG A 468 16.29 -14.92 18.48
N SER A 469 17.31 -15.61 17.94
CA SER A 469 18.66 -15.60 18.52
C SER A 469 19.34 -14.24 18.38
N GLU A 470 20.31 -13.94 19.25
CA GLU A 470 21.11 -12.70 19.17
C GLU A 470 21.80 -12.55 17.80
N ASP A 471 22.30 -13.66 17.23
CA ASP A 471 22.85 -13.65 15.87
C ASP A 471 21.84 -13.16 14.81
N THR A 472 20.55 -13.46 14.97
CA THR A 472 19.51 -12.99 14.04
C THR A 472 19.21 -11.52 14.26
N LEU A 473 19.16 -11.08 15.52
CA LEU A 473 18.97 -9.67 15.88
C LEU A 473 20.11 -8.81 15.34
N GLN A 474 21.36 -9.25 15.55
CA GLN A 474 22.53 -8.53 15.06
C GLN A 474 22.54 -8.43 13.53
N ARG A 475 22.24 -9.52 12.80
CA ARG A 475 22.12 -9.47 11.33
C ARG A 475 21.07 -8.49 10.84
N ALA A 476 19.94 -8.39 11.54
CA ALA A 476 18.88 -7.46 11.19
C ALA A 476 19.32 -6.00 11.45
N ARG A 477 19.94 -5.72 12.60
CA ARG A 477 20.51 -4.40 12.91
C ARG A 477 21.60 -3.98 11.92
N ASP A 478 22.53 -4.88 11.60
CA ASP A 478 23.61 -4.64 10.63
C ASP A 478 23.07 -4.38 9.21
N ALA A 479 21.85 -4.82 8.93
CA ALA A 479 21.16 -4.59 7.68
C ALA A 479 20.23 -3.36 7.73
N ASN A 480 20.17 -2.62 8.83
CA ASN A 480 19.24 -1.51 9.07
C ASN A 480 17.75 -1.92 8.99
N VAL A 481 17.43 -3.15 9.35
CA VAL A 481 16.04 -3.61 9.46
C VAL A 481 15.47 -3.21 10.81
N GLU A 482 14.31 -2.55 10.79
CA GLU A 482 13.59 -2.17 12.00
C GLU A 482 12.98 -3.42 12.66
N LEU A 483 13.11 -3.49 13.99
CA LEU A 483 12.73 -4.65 14.78
C LEU A 483 11.39 -4.39 15.48
N LEU A 484 10.44 -5.31 15.28
CA LEU A 484 9.12 -5.30 15.91
C LEU A 484 8.99 -6.46 16.90
N ASP A 485 8.11 -6.27 17.88
CA ASP A 485 7.91 -7.19 19.01
C ASP A 485 6.70 -8.12 18.84
N SER A 486 5.92 -7.99 17.77
CA SER A 486 4.79 -8.88 17.49
C SER A 486 4.46 -9.01 16.00
N ASP A 487 3.76 -10.10 15.64
CA ASP A 487 3.23 -10.27 14.28
C ASP A 487 2.03 -9.33 14.03
N ALA A 488 1.33 -8.88 15.07
CA ALA A 488 0.28 -7.87 14.96
C ALA A 488 0.87 -6.51 14.57
N ASP A 489 1.99 -6.10 15.16
CA ASP A 489 2.71 -4.87 14.77
C ASP A 489 3.27 -4.98 13.36
N LEU A 490 3.79 -6.16 13.01
CA LEU A 490 4.29 -6.41 11.65
C LEU A 490 3.15 -6.30 10.63
N ALA A 491 2.02 -6.93 10.91
CA ALA A 491 0.86 -6.89 10.04
C ALA A 491 0.27 -5.47 9.95
N SER A 492 0.20 -4.72 11.06
CA SER A 492 -0.37 -3.36 11.10
C SER A 492 0.47 -2.36 10.31
N GLN A 493 1.80 -2.42 10.43
CA GLN A 493 2.71 -1.45 9.81
C GLN A 493 3.08 -1.74 8.35
N CYS A 494 2.89 -2.98 7.89
CA CYS A 494 3.27 -3.37 6.54
C CYS A 494 2.12 -3.26 5.52
N GLY A 495 2.46 -2.81 4.31
CA GLY A 495 1.60 -2.98 3.14
C GLY A 495 1.85 -4.32 2.42
N VAL A 496 3.11 -4.77 2.44
CA VAL A 496 3.57 -6.04 1.87
C VAL A 496 4.39 -6.79 2.90
N ILE A 497 4.12 -8.08 3.10
CA ILE A 497 4.97 -9.00 3.85
C ILE A 497 5.53 -10.05 2.90
N LEU A 498 6.86 -10.18 2.89
CA LEU A 498 7.62 -11.20 2.18
C LEU A 498 7.96 -12.33 3.16
N SER A 499 7.38 -13.52 2.96
CA SER A 499 7.67 -14.70 3.79
C SER A 499 8.82 -15.50 3.20
N VAL A 500 9.97 -15.52 3.91
CA VAL A 500 11.19 -16.21 3.48
C VAL A 500 11.74 -17.10 4.61
N VAL A 501 11.02 -18.18 4.88
CA VAL A 501 11.30 -19.16 5.94
C VAL A 501 11.67 -20.53 5.37
N PRO A 502 12.29 -21.43 6.16
CA PRO A 502 12.44 -22.83 5.78
C PRO A 502 11.08 -23.50 5.52
N PRO A 503 10.99 -24.49 4.61
CA PRO A 503 9.70 -25.12 4.25
C PRO A 503 8.89 -25.63 5.44
N ARG A 504 9.57 -26.21 6.44
CA ARG A 504 8.94 -26.71 7.68
C ARG A 504 8.21 -25.63 8.49
N ASP A 505 8.58 -24.37 8.32
CA ASP A 505 8.08 -23.24 9.11
C ASP A 505 7.04 -22.41 8.32
N ALA A 506 6.80 -22.75 7.04
CA ALA A 506 5.99 -21.97 6.10
C ALA A 506 4.53 -21.84 6.54
N GLU A 507 3.85 -22.97 6.77
CA GLU A 507 2.44 -22.95 7.19
C GLU A 507 2.24 -22.29 8.56
N ALA A 508 3.12 -22.59 9.52
CA ALA A 508 3.07 -21.99 10.85
C ALA A 508 3.29 -20.47 10.78
N THR A 509 4.17 -20.00 9.90
CA THR A 509 4.40 -18.57 9.68
C THR A 509 3.18 -17.89 9.07
N ALA A 510 2.56 -18.49 8.06
CA ALA A 510 1.31 -17.96 7.51
C ALA A 510 0.21 -17.89 8.56
N GLN A 511 0.08 -18.94 9.40
CA GLN A 511 -0.89 -18.95 10.49
C GLN A 511 -0.64 -17.81 11.48
N ARG A 512 0.62 -17.56 11.89
CA ARG A 512 0.94 -16.43 12.78
C ARG A 512 0.52 -15.07 12.21
N ILE A 513 0.62 -14.87 10.90
CA ILE A 513 0.19 -13.63 10.25
C ILE A 513 -1.33 -13.55 10.16
N VAL A 514 -2.01 -14.65 9.86
CA VAL A 514 -3.48 -14.74 9.95
C VAL A 514 -3.95 -14.39 11.38
N ASP A 515 -3.29 -14.94 12.40
CA ASP A 515 -3.60 -14.67 13.80
C ASP A 515 -3.31 -13.21 14.17
N GLY A 516 -2.21 -12.64 13.67
CA GLY A 516 -1.86 -11.23 13.86
C GLY A 516 -2.81 -10.24 13.17
N LEU A 517 -3.55 -10.70 12.16
CA LEU A 517 -4.60 -9.94 11.47
C LEU A 517 -6.00 -10.20 12.04
N ALA A 518 -6.16 -11.18 12.94
CA ALA A 518 -7.47 -11.57 13.46
C ALA A 518 -8.15 -10.39 14.16
N GLY A 519 -9.41 -10.14 13.80
CA GLY A 519 -10.21 -9.05 14.36
C GLY A 519 -9.81 -7.65 13.89
N THR A 520 -8.84 -7.51 12.99
CA THR A 520 -8.45 -6.21 12.40
C THR A 520 -9.31 -5.88 11.17
N SER A 521 -9.58 -4.59 10.95
CA SER A 521 -10.13 -4.08 9.68
C SER A 521 -9.09 -3.18 9.02
N ARG A 522 -8.85 -3.37 7.73
CA ARG A 522 -7.86 -2.59 6.97
C ARG A 522 -8.50 -1.87 5.79
N PRO A 523 -8.16 -0.59 5.53
CA PRO A 523 -8.59 0.10 4.31
C PRO A 523 -7.93 -0.48 3.06
N VAL A 524 -6.67 -0.92 3.20
CA VAL A 524 -5.92 -1.60 2.15
C VAL A 524 -5.46 -2.96 2.69
N PRO A 525 -5.76 -4.06 1.97
CA PRO A 525 -5.37 -5.38 2.44
C PRO A 525 -3.85 -5.49 2.50
N LEU A 526 -3.37 -6.26 3.47
CA LEU A 526 -1.97 -6.65 3.50
C LEU A 526 -1.68 -7.62 2.35
N TYR A 527 -0.60 -7.41 1.58
CA TYR A 527 -0.17 -8.41 0.61
C TYR A 527 0.81 -9.38 1.27
N PHE A 528 0.40 -10.63 1.49
CA PHE A 528 1.26 -11.69 1.97
C PHE A 528 1.83 -12.46 0.78
N VAL A 529 3.12 -12.24 0.51
CA VAL A 529 3.84 -12.86 -0.59
C VAL A 529 4.60 -14.06 -0.03
N ASP A 530 4.11 -15.26 -0.32
CA ASP A 530 4.79 -16.48 0.09
C ASP A 530 5.93 -16.79 -0.88
N MET A 531 7.18 -16.73 -0.40
CA MET A 531 8.38 -16.95 -1.21
C MET A 531 9.15 -18.22 -0.77
N ASN A 532 8.50 -19.09 0.01
CA ASN A 532 9.12 -20.28 0.57
C ASN A 532 9.35 -21.37 -0.48
N ALA A 533 10.36 -22.22 -0.28
CA ALA A 533 10.67 -23.32 -1.18
C ALA A 533 9.77 -24.55 -0.91
N VAL A 534 8.47 -24.43 -1.19
CA VAL A 534 7.45 -25.45 -0.91
C VAL A 534 6.80 -26.00 -2.19
N ALA A 535 6.18 -27.18 -2.08
CA ALA A 535 5.41 -27.79 -3.15
C ALA A 535 4.13 -27.00 -3.47
N PRO A 536 3.59 -27.11 -4.69
CA PRO A 536 2.33 -26.45 -5.07
C PRO A 536 1.17 -26.74 -4.12
N SER A 537 1.02 -27.98 -3.65
CA SER A 537 -0.01 -28.35 -2.66
C SER A 537 0.18 -27.68 -1.30
N THR A 538 1.43 -27.50 -0.86
CA THR A 538 1.76 -26.78 0.38
C THR A 538 1.46 -25.28 0.24
N CYS A 539 1.80 -24.67 -0.90
CA CYS A 539 1.44 -23.28 -1.22
C CYS A 539 -0.09 -23.08 -1.27
N LYS A 540 -0.83 -24.00 -1.93
CA LYS A 540 -2.30 -24.00 -1.94
C LYS A 540 -2.92 -24.13 -0.53
N SER A 541 -2.31 -24.95 0.35
CA SER A 541 -2.71 -25.06 1.77
C SER A 541 -2.55 -23.73 2.50
N ILE A 542 -1.43 -23.03 2.28
CA ILE A 542 -1.19 -21.70 2.85
C ILE A 542 -2.21 -20.68 2.35
N ALA A 543 -2.44 -20.60 1.04
CA ALA A 543 -3.45 -19.72 0.46
C ALA A 543 -4.84 -19.95 1.08
N SER A 544 -5.23 -21.22 1.22
CA SER A 544 -6.51 -21.64 1.82
C SER A 544 -6.66 -21.22 3.29
N ARG A 545 -5.56 -20.91 4.01
CA ARG A 545 -5.64 -20.39 5.39
C ARG A 545 -6.14 -18.95 5.40
N PHE A 546 -5.59 -18.10 4.53
CA PHE A 546 -6.01 -16.70 4.40
C PHE A 546 -7.47 -16.58 3.94
N GLU A 547 -7.88 -17.43 2.99
CA GLU A 547 -9.26 -17.48 2.50
C GLU A 547 -10.25 -17.92 3.59
N ARG A 548 -9.96 -19.03 4.29
CA ARG A 548 -10.85 -19.58 5.33
C ARG A 548 -10.99 -18.65 6.54
N SER A 549 -9.92 -17.94 6.91
CA SER A 549 -9.96 -16.99 8.02
C SER A 549 -10.61 -15.66 7.65
N ARG A 550 -10.98 -15.45 6.37
CA ARG A 550 -11.42 -14.14 5.84
C ARG A 550 -10.45 -13.02 6.25
N SER A 551 -9.16 -13.33 6.22
CA SER A 551 -8.11 -12.38 6.64
C SER A 551 -8.18 -11.14 5.75
N PRO A 552 -7.96 -9.91 6.28
CA PRO A 552 -7.80 -8.70 5.47
C PRO A 552 -6.43 -8.67 4.77
N ALA A 553 -6.05 -9.79 4.14
CA ALA A 553 -4.81 -9.97 3.40
C ALA A 553 -5.05 -10.66 2.05
N VAL A 554 -4.30 -10.22 1.05
CA VAL A 554 -4.23 -10.81 -0.28
C VAL A 554 -3.01 -11.73 -0.33
N PHE A 555 -3.23 -12.99 -0.70
CA PHE A 555 -2.17 -13.98 -0.86
C PHE A 555 -1.57 -13.90 -2.27
N VAL A 556 -0.24 -13.97 -2.37
CA VAL A 556 0.51 -14.09 -3.63
C VAL A 556 1.48 -15.25 -3.52
N ASP A 557 1.37 -16.23 -4.43
CA ASP A 557 2.36 -17.30 -4.59
C ASP A 557 3.57 -16.75 -5.33
N ALA A 558 4.74 -16.82 -4.72
CA ALA A 558 5.98 -16.35 -5.28
C ALA A 558 7.10 -17.35 -5.02
N SER A 559 8.22 -17.19 -5.73
CA SER A 559 9.36 -18.06 -5.53
C SER A 559 10.66 -17.35 -5.85
N ILE A 560 11.73 -17.76 -5.19
CA ILE A 560 13.06 -17.17 -5.40
C ILE A 560 13.90 -18.10 -6.27
N ILE A 561 14.32 -17.65 -7.45
CA ILE A 561 15.24 -18.39 -8.33
C ILE A 561 16.58 -17.64 -8.40
N GLY A 562 17.60 -18.19 -7.74
CA GLY A 562 18.95 -17.64 -7.74
C GLY A 562 19.55 -17.52 -6.34
N ALA A 563 20.69 -16.83 -6.27
CA ALA A 563 21.38 -16.51 -5.03
C ALA A 563 20.73 -15.33 -4.28
N PRO A 564 21.00 -15.15 -2.98
CA PRO A 564 20.60 -13.96 -2.24
C PRO A 564 21.04 -12.66 -2.93
N PRO A 565 20.22 -11.59 -2.87
CA PRO A 565 20.62 -10.30 -3.41
C PRO A 565 21.90 -9.77 -2.76
N ARG A 566 22.80 -9.23 -3.58
CA ARG A 566 24.07 -8.64 -3.13
C ARG A 566 24.64 -7.67 -4.15
N LEU A 567 25.54 -6.80 -3.72
CA LEU A 567 26.37 -6.02 -4.65
C LEU A 567 27.25 -6.94 -5.50
N LYS A 568 27.47 -6.59 -6.77
CA LYS A 568 28.37 -7.26 -7.70
C LYS A 568 29.80 -7.35 -7.12
N SER A 569 30.22 -6.32 -6.39
CA SER A 569 31.52 -6.24 -5.69
C SER A 569 31.62 -7.10 -4.42
N ALA A 570 30.51 -7.55 -3.85
CA ALA A 570 30.52 -8.38 -2.65
C ALA A 570 31.00 -9.81 -2.97
N PRO A 571 31.71 -10.48 -2.03
CA PRO A 571 32.12 -11.87 -2.22
C PRO A 571 30.92 -12.79 -2.45
N ASN A 572 31.13 -13.86 -3.22
CA ASN A 572 30.05 -14.73 -3.67
C ASN A 572 29.31 -15.37 -2.48
N ALA A 573 27.98 -15.38 -2.51
CA ALA A 573 27.11 -15.81 -1.40
C ALA A 573 27.12 -17.33 -1.10
N GLY A 574 28.09 -18.06 -1.63
CA GLY A 574 28.20 -19.50 -1.40
C GLY A 574 27.09 -20.34 -2.06
N THR A 575 26.58 -19.91 -3.20
CA THR A 575 25.60 -20.65 -4.00
C THR A 575 26.26 -21.27 -5.24
N ASN A 576 25.82 -22.46 -5.62
CA ASN A 576 26.18 -23.10 -6.89
C ASN A 576 25.34 -22.59 -8.07
N VAL A 577 24.32 -21.79 -7.77
CA VAL A 577 23.43 -21.15 -8.74
C VAL A 577 23.82 -19.68 -8.88
N SER A 578 23.95 -19.20 -10.12
CA SER A 578 24.10 -17.78 -10.41
C SER A 578 22.79 -17.03 -10.11
N SER A 579 22.89 -15.76 -9.74
CA SER A 579 21.77 -14.81 -9.87
C SER A 579 21.30 -14.73 -11.32
N ALA A 580 20.14 -14.09 -11.57
CA ALA A 580 19.58 -13.91 -12.92
C ALA A 580 20.65 -13.46 -13.95
N PRO A 581 20.48 -13.75 -15.26
CA PRO A 581 21.41 -13.25 -16.29
C PRO A 581 21.64 -11.75 -16.09
N GLN A 582 22.90 -11.30 -16.26
CA GLN A 582 23.30 -9.89 -16.13
C GLN A 582 22.23 -9.02 -16.78
N SER A 583 21.44 -8.31 -15.96
CA SER A 583 20.64 -7.23 -16.49
C SER A 583 21.63 -6.20 -17.01
N ASP A 584 21.57 -5.86 -18.29
CA ASP A 584 22.35 -4.78 -18.93
C ASP A 584 22.02 -3.38 -18.35
N GLY A 585 21.24 -3.32 -17.27
CA GLY A 585 20.98 -2.11 -16.51
C GLY A 585 22.17 -1.74 -15.61
N ASP A 586 22.34 -0.43 -15.43
CA ASP A 586 23.37 0.26 -14.63
C ASP A 586 23.31 -0.03 -13.11
N ASP A 587 22.64 -1.12 -12.70
CA ASP A 587 22.44 -1.46 -11.28
C ASP A 587 23.56 -2.36 -10.77
N ASP A 588 24.21 -1.94 -9.68
CA ASP A 588 25.33 -2.66 -9.05
C ASP A 588 24.89 -3.92 -8.27
N TRP A 589 23.61 -4.26 -8.29
CA TRP A 589 23.06 -5.41 -7.58
C TRP A 589 22.90 -6.64 -8.47
N LEU A 590 23.18 -7.79 -7.88
CA LEU A 590 22.73 -9.08 -8.37
C LEU A 590 21.40 -9.40 -7.69
N VAL A 591 20.35 -9.59 -8.49
CA VAL A 591 18.98 -9.82 -8.02
C VAL A 591 18.54 -11.22 -8.47
N PRO A 592 17.92 -12.03 -7.60
CA PRO A 592 17.31 -13.30 -8.01
C PRO A 592 16.05 -13.04 -8.85
N GLY A 593 15.64 -14.02 -9.65
CA GLY A 593 14.32 -13.97 -10.28
C GLY A 593 13.22 -14.23 -9.25
N MET A 594 12.10 -13.51 -9.37
CA MET A 594 10.91 -13.70 -8.54
C MET A 594 9.67 -14.00 -9.41
N PRO A 595 9.54 -15.23 -9.97
CA PRO A 595 8.27 -15.65 -10.55
C PRO A 595 7.16 -15.63 -9.49
N MET A 596 5.99 -15.16 -9.89
CA MET A 596 4.77 -15.10 -9.08
C MET A 596 3.59 -15.69 -9.83
N SER A 597 2.61 -16.21 -9.11
CA SER A 597 1.37 -16.72 -9.67
C SER A 597 0.20 -16.60 -8.72
N GLY A 598 -0.99 -16.93 -9.21
CA GLY A 598 -2.26 -16.76 -8.49
C GLY A 598 -3.10 -15.63 -9.08
N PRO A 599 -4.35 -15.48 -8.60
CA PRO A 599 -5.33 -14.55 -9.16
C PRO A 599 -4.98 -13.08 -8.91
N HIS A 600 -4.12 -12.81 -7.93
CA HIS A 600 -3.66 -11.47 -7.56
C HIS A 600 -2.19 -11.29 -7.91
N LYS A 601 -1.84 -10.09 -8.41
CA LYS A 601 -0.46 -9.70 -8.68
C LYS A 601 0.01 -8.77 -7.56
N LEU A 602 1.29 -8.85 -7.21
CA LEU A 602 1.87 -7.89 -6.26
C LEU A 602 1.74 -6.44 -6.75
N ALA A 603 1.83 -6.21 -8.07
CA ALA A 603 1.62 -4.90 -8.68
C ALA A 603 0.16 -4.39 -8.60
N ASP A 604 -0.81 -5.24 -8.21
CA ASP A 604 -2.19 -4.81 -7.98
C ASP A 604 -2.36 -4.11 -6.62
N TYR A 605 -1.32 -4.09 -5.77
CA TYR A 605 -1.34 -3.28 -4.54
C TYR A 605 -1.68 -1.82 -4.88
N PRO A 606 -2.56 -1.15 -4.12
CA PRO A 606 -2.99 0.21 -4.43
C PRO A 606 -1.82 1.20 -4.65
N GLY A 607 -1.97 2.08 -5.64
CA GLY A 607 -0.96 3.10 -6.01
C GLY A 607 -0.46 3.02 -7.46
N GLY A 608 -0.88 2.00 -8.24
CA GLY A 608 -0.52 1.86 -9.65
C GLY A 608 0.95 1.47 -9.87
N GLU A 609 1.52 1.82 -11.02
CA GLU A 609 2.90 1.47 -11.40
C GLU A 609 3.97 2.07 -10.46
N ASP A 610 3.63 3.20 -9.83
CA ASP A 610 4.47 3.88 -8.84
C ASP A 610 4.15 3.46 -7.39
N GLY A 611 3.19 2.56 -7.19
CA GLY A 611 2.75 2.07 -5.88
C GLY A 611 3.73 1.11 -5.22
N LEU A 612 3.57 0.87 -3.91
CA LEU A 612 4.45 0.01 -3.11
C LEU A 612 4.65 -1.37 -3.76
N GLY A 613 3.55 -2.07 -4.11
CA GLY A 613 3.63 -3.41 -4.68
C GLY A 613 4.31 -3.46 -6.05
N ALA A 614 4.04 -2.50 -6.94
CA ALA A 614 4.70 -2.42 -8.25
C ALA A 614 6.22 -2.17 -8.10
N LYS A 615 6.61 -1.25 -7.22
CA LYS A 615 8.04 -0.97 -6.94
C LYS A 615 8.75 -2.14 -6.26
N VAL A 616 8.13 -2.79 -5.26
CA VAL A 616 8.70 -4.00 -4.63
C VAL A 616 8.85 -5.11 -5.66
N SER A 617 7.84 -5.34 -6.50
CA SER A 617 7.91 -6.31 -7.59
C SER A 617 9.06 -6.00 -8.53
N ALA A 618 9.20 -4.75 -9.00
CA ALA A 618 10.27 -4.35 -9.92
C ALA A 618 11.66 -4.56 -9.31
N VAL A 619 11.88 -4.12 -8.06
CA VAL A 619 13.17 -4.25 -7.37
C VAL A 619 13.57 -5.71 -7.16
N LEU A 620 12.62 -6.60 -6.93
CA LEU A 620 12.88 -8.02 -6.69
C LEU A 620 12.86 -8.88 -7.96
N GLY A 621 12.84 -8.28 -9.16
CA GLY A 621 12.79 -9.04 -10.41
C GLY A 621 11.49 -9.84 -10.57
N GLY A 622 10.39 -9.27 -10.09
CA GLY A 622 9.06 -9.85 -10.05
C GLY A 622 8.46 -10.04 -11.43
N ARG A 623 7.93 -11.24 -11.70
CA ARG A 623 7.21 -11.54 -12.94
C ARG A 623 6.02 -12.44 -12.66
N HIS A 624 4.82 -11.98 -12.99
CA HIS A 624 3.62 -12.82 -12.88
C HIS A 624 3.55 -13.78 -14.07
N ILE A 625 3.47 -15.09 -13.80
CA ILE A 625 3.62 -16.15 -14.81
C ILE A 625 2.35 -16.96 -15.04
N SER A 626 1.39 -16.93 -14.12
CA SER A 626 0.16 -17.73 -14.19
C SER A 626 -0.90 -17.19 -13.23
N PRO A 627 -2.20 -17.24 -13.58
CA PRO A 627 -3.29 -16.95 -12.65
C PRO A 627 -3.51 -18.04 -11.59
N GLU A 628 -2.84 -19.20 -11.70
CA GLU A 628 -3.05 -20.33 -10.78
C GLU A 628 -2.06 -20.34 -9.61
N VAL A 629 -2.59 -20.44 -8.38
CA VAL A 629 -1.77 -20.65 -7.18
C VAL A 629 -1.05 -22.00 -7.27
N GLY A 630 0.26 -22.00 -7.02
CA GLY A 630 1.14 -23.16 -7.07
C GLY A 630 2.05 -23.18 -8.30
N ALA A 631 1.79 -22.40 -9.36
CA ALA A 631 2.59 -22.46 -10.58
C ALA A 631 4.03 -21.93 -10.40
N ALA A 632 4.21 -20.83 -9.64
CA ALA A 632 5.52 -20.27 -9.32
C ALA A 632 6.30 -21.21 -8.39
N SER A 633 5.63 -21.73 -7.35
CA SER A 633 6.17 -22.78 -6.48
C SER A 633 6.58 -24.03 -7.28
N GLY A 634 5.76 -24.50 -8.21
CA GLY A 634 6.05 -25.65 -9.07
C GLY A 634 7.27 -25.43 -9.97
N LEU A 635 7.36 -24.26 -10.63
CA LEU A 635 8.54 -23.85 -11.41
C LEU A 635 9.81 -23.90 -10.55
N LYS A 636 9.72 -23.39 -9.32
CA LYS A 636 10.84 -23.41 -8.37
C LYS A 636 11.25 -24.83 -7.97
N MET A 637 10.30 -25.72 -7.73
CA MET A 637 10.57 -27.13 -7.40
C MET A 637 11.27 -27.85 -8.56
N CYS A 638 10.78 -27.68 -9.79
CA CYS A 638 11.42 -28.21 -11.00
C CYS A 638 12.82 -27.63 -11.23
N TYR A 639 13.05 -26.34 -10.95
CA TYR A 639 14.39 -25.75 -11.04
C TYR A 639 15.33 -26.29 -9.95
N ALA A 640 14.81 -26.45 -8.73
CA ALA A 640 15.59 -26.94 -7.59
C ALA A 640 15.97 -28.42 -7.75
N SER A 641 15.15 -29.23 -8.41
CA SER A 641 15.48 -30.63 -8.70
C SER A 641 16.71 -30.78 -9.58
N MET A 642 16.89 -29.90 -10.57
CA MET A 642 18.07 -29.88 -11.45
C MET A 642 19.35 -29.43 -10.73
N SER A 643 19.24 -28.55 -9.74
CA SER A 643 20.41 -28.00 -9.03
C SER A 643 20.80 -28.83 -7.80
N LYS A 644 19.86 -29.04 -6.89
CA LYS A 644 20.09 -29.81 -5.66
C LYS A 644 20.11 -31.30 -5.94
N GLY A 645 19.19 -31.82 -6.76
CA GLY A 645 19.21 -33.24 -7.15
C GLY A 645 20.56 -33.65 -7.76
N PHE A 646 21.12 -32.81 -8.65
CA PHE A 646 22.47 -33.06 -9.17
C PHE A 646 23.56 -32.99 -8.10
N THR A 647 23.50 -32.03 -7.17
CA THR A 647 24.48 -31.94 -6.07
C THR A 647 24.44 -33.18 -5.17
N ALA A 648 23.26 -33.74 -4.91
CA ALA A 648 23.11 -35.00 -4.17
C ALA A 648 23.72 -36.17 -4.94
N LEU A 649 23.43 -36.29 -6.24
CA LEU A 649 24.02 -37.29 -7.13
C LEU A 649 25.54 -37.22 -7.12
N ALA A 650 26.11 -36.03 -7.31
CA ALA A 650 27.55 -35.80 -7.28
C ALA A 650 28.15 -36.19 -5.92
N THR A 651 27.54 -35.74 -4.82
CA THR A 651 28.00 -36.08 -3.45
C THR A 651 28.09 -37.58 -3.25
N GLN A 652 27.07 -38.34 -3.68
CA GLN A 652 27.05 -39.79 -3.59
C GLN A 652 28.10 -40.45 -4.49
N ALA A 653 28.25 -39.98 -5.73
CA ALA A 653 29.21 -40.51 -6.69
C ALA A 653 30.66 -40.31 -6.23
N PHE A 654 31.03 -39.09 -5.83
CA PHE A 654 32.38 -38.79 -5.36
C PHE A 654 32.72 -39.47 -4.04
N THR A 655 31.77 -39.57 -3.12
CA THR A 655 31.97 -40.34 -1.86
C THR A 655 32.23 -41.82 -2.17
N SER A 656 31.48 -42.40 -3.10
CA SER A 656 31.67 -43.80 -3.51
C SER A 656 33.01 -44.01 -4.21
N ALA A 657 33.39 -43.13 -5.13
CA ALA A 657 34.68 -43.17 -5.82
C ALA A 657 35.86 -43.04 -4.83
N HIS A 658 35.75 -42.17 -3.82
CA HIS A 658 36.73 -42.05 -2.75
C HIS A 658 36.88 -43.35 -1.96
N ARG A 659 35.77 -43.99 -1.56
CA ARG A 659 35.81 -45.28 -0.83
C ARG A 659 36.44 -46.42 -1.64
N MET A 660 36.35 -46.36 -2.97
CA MET A 660 36.95 -47.35 -3.88
C MET A 660 38.39 -46.99 -4.29
N GLY A 661 38.90 -45.82 -3.90
CA GLY A 661 40.24 -45.35 -4.28
C GLY A 661 40.36 -44.88 -5.74
N VAL A 662 39.25 -44.51 -6.39
CA VAL A 662 39.20 -44.09 -7.81
C VAL A 662 38.69 -42.65 -7.98
N LEU A 663 38.82 -41.82 -6.94
CA LEU A 663 38.33 -40.44 -6.95
C LEU A 663 39.03 -39.58 -8.02
N ASP A 664 40.35 -39.65 -8.07
CA ASP A 664 41.16 -38.88 -9.02
C ASP A 664 40.85 -39.28 -10.47
N GLU A 665 40.59 -40.56 -10.69
CA GLU A 665 40.27 -41.11 -12.02
C GLU A 665 38.89 -40.64 -12.47
N LEU A 666 37.89 -40.62 -11.59
CA LEU A 666 36.58 -40.05 -11.87
C LEU A 666 36.69 -38.54 -12.18
N ARG A 667 37.49 -37.80 -11.41
CA ARG A 667 37.74 -36.37 -11.67
C ARG A 667 38.41 -36.15 -13.03
N GLY A 668 39.41 -36.96 -13.37
CA GLY A 668 40.11 -36.89 -14.66
C GLY A 668 39.18 -37.16 -15.85
N GLU A 669 38.35 -38.19 -15.74
CA GLU A 669 37.33 -38.53 -16.74
C GLU A 669 36.29 -37.42 -16.92
N MET A 670 35.79 -36.85 -15.81
CA MET A 670 34.85 -35.73 -15.87
C MET A 670 35.51 -34.45 -16.39
N ALA A 671 36.77 -34.17 -16.08
CA ALA A 671 37.49 -33.02 -16.62
C ALA A 671 37.65 -33.10 -18.15
N ALA A 672 37.96 -34.30 -18.67
CA ALA A 672 38.15 -34.52 -20.10
C ALA A 672 36.84 -34.48 -20.91
N ARG A 673 35.73 -34.96 -20.33
CA ARG A 673 34.48 -35.20 -21.08
C ARG A 673 33.32 -34.31 -20.65
N LEU A 674 33.27 -33.91 -19.39
CA LEU A 674 32.15 -33.19 -18.75
C LEU A 674 32.62 -31.99 -17.90
N PRO A 675 33.50 -31.10 -18.42
CA PRO A 675 34.19 -30.10 -17.58
C PRO A 675 33.22 -29.15 -16.85
N LYS A 676 32.10 -28.76 -17.48
CA LYS A 676 31.08 -27.91 -16.84
C LYS A 676 30.32 -28.62 -15.71
N TYR A 677 30.11 -29.93 -15.82
CA TYR A 677 29.48 -30.72 -14.76
C TYR A 677 30.45 -30.93 -13.60
N LEU A 678 31.74 -31.12 -13.88
CA LEU A 678 32.76 -31.18 -12.84
C LEU A 678 32.82 -29.86 -12.07
N GLU A 679 32.88 -28.71 -12.75
CA GLU A 679 32.87 -27.39 -12.11
C GLU A 679 31.62 -27.19 -11.24
N PHE A 680 30.44 -27.56 -11.77
CA PHE A 680 29.18 -27.45 -11.04
C PHE A 680 29.15 -28.39 -9.82
N ALA A 681 29.69 -29.61 -9.94
CA ALA A 681 29.79 -30.56 -8.85
C ALA A 681 30.78 -30.10 -7.77
N GLU A 682 32.00 -29.69 -8.14
CA GLU A 682 33.01 -29.18 -7.20
C GLU A 682 32.46 -28.01 -6.39
N ARG A 683 31.78 -27.07 -7.05
CA ARG A 683 31.15 -25.94 -6.36
C ARG A 683 29.98 -26.40 -5.48
N GLY A 684 29.08 -27.24 -5.99
CA GLY A 684 27.89 -27.69 -5.29
C GLY A 684 28.21 -28.52 -4.04
N VAL A 685 29.03 -29.55 -4.21
CA VAL A 685 29.44 -30.49 -3.15
C VAL A 685 30.18 -29.77 -2.03
N VAL A 686 31.07 -28.83 -2.36
CA VAL A 686 31.82 -28.04 -1.36
C VAL A 686 30.94 -27.03 -0.63
N MET A 687 29.99 -26.37 -1.31
CA MET A 687 29.19 -25.30 -0.69
C MET A 687 27.97 -25.79 0.08
N MET A 688 27.53 -27.02 -0.15
CA MET A 688 26.33 -27.61 0.44
C MET A 688 26.41 -27.94 1.95
N PRO A 689 27.52 -28.40 2.55
CA PRO A 689 27.45 -29.01 3.88
C PRO A 689 26.83 -28.15 4.99
N PRO A 690 27.14 -26.84 5.13
CA PRO A 690 26.52 -25.99 6.15
C PRO A 690 24.99 -25.84 6.06
N LYS A 691 24.39 -26.21 4.92
CA LYS A 691 22.96 -26.11 4.62
C LYS A 691 22.30 -27.46 4.34
N ALA A 692 23.04 -28.57 4.44
CA ALA A 692 22.55 -29.93 4.17
C ALA A 692 21.23 -30.24 4.92
N TYR A 693 21.17 -29.90 6.21
CA TYR A 693 19.99 -30.16 7.04
C TYR A 693 18.71 -29.48 6.53
N ARG A 694 18.82 -28.29 5.91
CA ARG A 694 17.66 -27.59 5.33
C ARG A 694 17.22 -28.25 4.03
N TRP A 695 18.20 -28.70 3.25
CA TRP A 695 17.96 -29.34 1.95
C TRP A 695 17.23 -30.68 2.07
N VAL A 696 17.24 -31.34 3.23
CA VAL A 696 16.43 -32.55 3.48
C VAL A 696 14.95 -32.26 3.22
N ARG A 697 14.36 -31.29 3.93
CA ARG A 697 12.94 -30.92 3.76
C ARG A 697 12.66 -30.33 2.37
N GLU A 698 13.60 -29.57 1.81
CA GLU A 698 13.45 -29.04 0.44
C GLU A 698 13.43 -30.16 -0.61
N MET A 699 14.19 -31.25 -0.44
CA MET A 699 14.13 -32.41 -1.32
C MET A 699 12.83 -33.21 -1.16
N GLU A 700 12.26 -33.25 0.04
CA GLU A 700 10.94 -33.84 0.27
C GLU A 700 9.82 -33.04 -0.43
N GLU A 701 9.86 -31.70 -0.39
CA GLU A 701 8.92 -30.85 -1.14
C GLU A 701 9.09 -31.02 -2.67
N ILE A 702 10.33 -31.17 -3.15
CA ILE A 702 10.60 -31.50 -4.57
C ILE A 702 10.00 -32.86 -4.92
N SER A 703 10.19 -33.88 -4.08
CA SER A 703 9.60 -35.21 -4.27
C SER A 703 8.08 -35.11 -4.33
N LYS A 704 7.47 -34.44 -3.35
CA LYS A 704 6.02 -34.20 -3.28
C LYS A 704 5.48 -33.56 -4.56
N THR A 705 6.17 -32.54 -5.08
CA THR A 705 5.81 -31.87 -6.33
C THR A 705 5.84 -32.81 -7.52
N HIS A 706 6.89 -33.61 -7.68
CA HIS A 706 7.00 -34.55 -8.81
C HIS A 706 5.98 -35.69 -8.74
N VAL A 707 5.58 -36.10 -7.53
CA VAL A 707 4.52 -37.09 -7.31
C VAL A 707 3.15 -36.51 -7.68
N GLU A 708 2.80 -35.36 -7.10
CA GLU A 708 1.46 -34.80 -7.21
C GLU A 708 1.18 -34.17 -8.57
N GLU A 709 2.14 -33.45 -9.14
CA GLU A 709 1.95 -32.66 -10.36
C GLU A 709 2.60 -33.34 -11.59
N GLY A 710 3.61 -34.17 -11.39
CA GLY A 710 4.37 -34.82 -12.46
C GLY A 710 4.02 -36.29 -12.72
N GLY A 711 3.33 -36.97 -11.80
CA GLY A 711 2.99 -38.39 -11.91
C GLY A 711 4.16 -39.35 -11.72
N PHE A 712 5.29 -38.89 -11.16
CA PHE A 712 6.47 -39.72 -10.88
C PHE A 712 6.41 -40.38 -9.51
N GLY A 713 7.21 -41.42 -9.28
CA GLY A 713 7.42 -42.00 -7.95
C GLY A 713 8.29 -41.11 -7.05
N PRO A 714 8.19 -41.26 -5.72
CA PRO A 714 8.90 -40.37 -4.77
C PRO A 714 10.40 -40.67 -4.62
N GLU A 715 10.87 -41.81 -5.10
CA GLU A 715 12.13 -42.46 -4.70
C GLU A 715 13.36 -41.62 -5.04
N MET A 716 13.37 -40.97 -6.20
CA MET A 716 14.53 -40.22 -6.67
C MET A 716 14.91 -39.10 -5.71
N PHE A 717 13.94 -38.27 -5.34
CA PHE A 717 14.18 -37.09 -4.53
C PHE A 717 14.13 -37.37 -3.02
N LEU A 718 13.41 -38.42 -2.59
CA LEU A 718 13.61 -38.95 -1.22
C LEU A 718 14.99 -39.59 -1.04
N GLY A 719 15.53 -40.26 -2.07
CA GLY A 719 16.90 -40.76 -2.08
C GLY A 719 17.90 -39.60 -1.95
N ALA A 720 17.71 -38.53 -2.72
CA ALA A 720 18.51 -37.31 -2.57
C ALA A 720 18.38 -36.65 -1.19
N ALA A 721 17.17 -36.64 -0.59
CA ALA A 721 16.98 -36.21 0.80
C ALA A 721 17.82 -37.06 1.77
N GLY A 722 17.88 -38.37 1.55
CA GLY A 722 18.73 -39.30 2.30
C GLY A 722 20.22 -38.98 2.22
N VAL A 723 20.73 -38.56 1.05
CA VAL A 723 22.12 -38.11 0.90
C VAL A 723 22.40 -36.89 1.76
N TYR A 724 21.52 -35.88 1.74
CA TYR A 724 21.70 -34.69 2.58
C TYR A 724 21.56 -34.97 4.06
N LYS A 725 20.66 -35.88 4.43
CA LYS A 725 20.54 -36.35 5.81
C LYS A 725 21.84 -37.00 6.29
N ALA A 726 22.46 -37.85 5.46
CA ALA A 726 23.75 -38.45 5.78
C ALA A 726 24.85 -37.40 5.95
N VAL A 727 24.88 -36.36 5.11
CA VAL A 727 25.83 -35.25 5.27
C VAL A 727 25.60 -34.52 6.61
N ALA A 728 24.34 -34.21 6.93
CA ALA A 728 23.96 -33.43 8.11
C ALA A 728 24.10 -34.18 9.43
N GLU A 729 23.79 -35.47 9.47
CA GLU A 729 23.66 -36.25 10.71
C GLU A 729 24.75 -37.32 10.87
N ASP A 730 25.25 -37.89 9.77
CA ASP A 730 26.15 -39.03 9.81
C ASP A 730 27.62 -38.66 9.57
N SER A 731 27.95 -37.38 9.32
CA SER A 731 29.32 -36.94 9.02
C SER A 731 29.76 -35.75 9.89
N PRO A 732 31.08 -35.50 10.05
CA PRO A 732 31.59 -34.30 10.72
C PRO A 732 31.16 -32.98 10.04
N LEU A 733 30.66 -33.05 8.81
CA LEU A 733 30.28 -31.87 8.04
C LEU A 733 28.99 -31.20 8.54
N GLY A 734 28.16 -31.91 9.32
CA GLY A 734 26.92 -31.36 9.88
C GLY A 734 27.13 -30.20 10.86
N ASP A 735 28.31 -30.15 11.49
CA ASP A 735 28.68 -29.11 12.46
C ASP A 735 29.18 -27.82 11.78
N GLU A 736 29.50 -27.88 10.49
CA GLU A 736 30.09 -26.78 9.74
C GLU A 736 29.12 -25.59 9.59
N LYS A 737 29.64 -24.38 9.78
CA LYS A 737 28.88 -23.12 9.65
C LYS A 737 29.44 -22.25 8.53
N ILE A 738 28.56 -21.50 7.87
CA ILE A 738 28.94 -20.54 6.83
C ILE A 738 29.97 -19.56 7.40
N GLY A 739 31.09 -19.37 6.68
CA GLY A 739 32.17 -18.47 7.08
C GLY A 739 33.12 -18.98 8.18
N LYS A 740 32.85 -20.14 8.80
CA LYS A 740 33.68 -20.72 9.87
C LYS A 740 34.07 -22.18 9.61
N ARG A 741 34.19 -22.55 8.34
CA ARG A 741 34.37 -23.96 7.94
C ARG A 741 35.77 -24.49 8.25
N LYS A 742 35.86 -25.70 8.80
CA LYS A 742 37.13 -26.41 9.05
C LYS A 742 37.31 -27.63 8.16
N ARG A 743 36.22 -28.33 7.85
CA ARG A 743 36.17 -29.46 6.92
C ARG A 743 35.23 -29.16 5.75
N GLY A 744 35.29 -30.01 4.72
CA GLY A 744 34.49 -29.92 3.51
C GLY A 744 34.82 -28.69 2.65
N THR A 745 36.08 -28.25 2.66
CA THR A 745 36.53 -27.08 1.88
C THR A 745 36.95 -27.45 0.45
N THR A 746 37.19 -28.73 0.19
CA THR A 746 37.40 -29.30 -1.14
C THR A 746 36.49 -30.50 -1.35
N LEU A 747 36.33 -30.93 -2.60
CA LEU A 747 35.50 -32.09 -2.93
C LEU A 747 36.06 -33.36 -2.28
N GLU A 748 37.38 -33.52 -2.27
CA GLU A 748 38.10 -34.64 -1.64
C GLU A 748 37.81 -34.68 -0.14
N ASP A 749 37.88 -33.53 0.53
CA ASP A 749 37.65 -33.46 1.97
C ASP A 749 36.19 -33.75 2.32
N VAL A 750 35.23 -33.32 1.49
CA VAL A 750 33.82 -33.73 1.64
C VAL A 750 33.68 -35.25 1.53
N ALA A 751 34.25 -35.86 0.49
CA ALA A 751 34.18 -37.31 0.27
C ALA A 751 34.84 -38.12 1.39
N ALA A 752 35.98 -37.62 1.90
CA ALA A 752 36.70 -38.21 3.03
C ALA A 752 35.90 -38.10 4.34
N ALA A 753 35.34 -36.93 4.64
CA ALA A 753 34.53 -36.71 5.83
C ALA A 753 33.25 -37.57 5.85
N MET A 754 32.61 -37.75 4.69
CA MET A 754 31.48 -38.68 4.54
C MET A 754 31.88 -40.13 4.84
N THR A 755 33.03 -40.55 4.31
CA THR A 755 33.58 -41.89 4.53
C THR A 755 33.89 -42.15 6.00
N GLU A 756 34.53 -41.20 6.67
CA GLU A 756 34.79 -41.19 8.12
C GLU A 756 33.49 -41.35 8.92
N GLY A 757 32.44 -40.63 8.52
CA GLY A 757 31.10 -40.72 9.10
C GLY A 757 30.49 -42.11 9.04
N PHE A 758 30.48 -42.72 7.84
CA PHE A 758 29.94 -44.06 7.64
C PHE A 758 30.71 -45.15 8.40
N GLU A 759 32.03 -45.04 8.51
CA GLU A 759 32.84 -45.98 9.29
C GLU A 759 32.56 -45.88 10.79
N ARG A 760 32.39 -44.66 11.31
CA ARG A 760 31.96 -44.45 12.70
C ARG A 760 30.59 -45.04 12.97
N LYS A 761 29.65 -44.89 12.04
CA LYS A 761 28.30 -45.45 12.15
C LYS A 761 28.34 -46.97 12.17
N LYS A 762 29.09 -47.59 11.24
CA LYS A 762 29.29 -49.05 11.20
C LYS A 762 29.85 -49.60 12.51
N LYS A 763 30.91 -48.99 13.06
CA LYS A 763 31.52 -49.35 14.35
C LYS A 763 30.61 -49.19 15.58
N LYS A 764 29.50 -48.45 15.47
CA LYS A 764 28.50 -48.30 16.55
C LYS A 764 27.38 -49.34 16.46
N THR A 765 27.15 -49.91 15.28
CA THR A 765 26.12 -50.91 15.01
C THR A 765 26.66 -52.35 15.01
N ASP A 766 27.96 -52.52 14.76
CA ASP A 766 28.72 -53.75 15.04
C ASP A 766 29.11 -53.78 16.53
#